data_AF-A0A533TYA8-F1
#
_entry.id   AF-A0A533TYA8-F1
#
_cell.length_a   1.000
_cell.length_b   1.000
_cell.length_c   1.000
_cell.angle_alpha   90.00
_cell.angle_beta   90.00
_cell.angle_gamma   90.00
#
_symmetry.space_group_name_H-M   'P 1'
#
loop_
_entity.id
_entity.type
_entity.pdbx_description
1 polymer ?
#
loop_
_entity_poly.entity_id
_entity_poly.type
_entity_poly.pdbx_seq_one_letter_code
_entity_poly.pdbx_strand_id
1 'polypeptide(L)'
;MKKIRFMDVSFRDGFQSCFGARVKTEDFLPALEAAVHAGTDNFEIGGGARFQSLYFYCEEDAFTMMDTARKIVGPDINLQTLSRGANVVGLVSQSRDIIDLHARLFKKHGITTIRNFDALMDVRNLAFSGQCIHDAGLKHQVVVALMGLPPGLTETYCHTPQFYLDKLQEILDAEIPFDSVAFKDASGTTTPAVVHETIKGARKMLPEGTIIQFHTHDTAGMGVACNFAAITGGADIIDLSMAPVSGGTAEVDILTMWQRLRGTEYTLDIDQEKYLEVEALFIDQMYKYYMPPEATAVNPVISFSPMPGGALTANTQMMRDNNTLHLFPQVINNMREVVVKGGFGASVTPVSQFYFQQAFANTVQGHWKKITDGYGKMVLGYFGKTPARPDEEVVRLASEQLGLAPTVEDVHDINDRNPELGVAYNKSLLQKAHIPQTDENIFIAATCGAKGIAFLQGDCATGIRYKADIAVEIKATPRAEVVAAYHEAHKHDIHQKEVNHRLEELFSKLPSATPVPVQSASKVISMAGNFTVFVDGAPYTVSFAEGSAINPQSVAAAPVAEADAAPAPQIHAGIPVPAVMPGNVFSISVKVGDEVKEGEEVAVIEAMKMETPVKAPCSGRILSITVAKGDPVGMGEIMMTIE
;
A
#
# COMPACT_ATOMS: atom_id res chain seq x y z
N MET A 1 18.10 -32.67 15.90
CA MET A 1 16.94 -32.03 15.24
C MET A 1 17.46 -31.28 14.04
N LYS A 2 16.72 -31.24 12.93
CA LYS A 2 17.08 -30.43 11.76
C LYS A 2 16.86 -28.95 12.11
N LYS A 3 17.91 -28.14 11.99
CA LYS A 3 17.81 -26.69 12.22
C LYS A 3 17.09 -26.04 11.03
N ILE A 4 16.06 -25.25 11.33
CA ILE A 4 15.38 -24.36 10.39
C ILE A 4 15.81 -22.95 10.76
N ARG A 5 16.37 -22.22 9.79
CA ARG A 5 16.72 -20.81 10.00
C ARG A 5 15.48 -19.95 9.83
N PHE A 6 15.52 -18.73 10.33
CA PHE A 6 14.49 -17.75 10.05
C PHE A 6 15.09 -16.44 9.58
N MET A 7 14.31 -15.69 8.81
CA MET A 7 14.57 -14.28 8.50
C MET A 7 13.68 -13.44 9.39
N ASP A 8 14.28 -12.57 10.20
CA ASP A 8 13.53 -11.60 10.98
C ASP A 8 13.08 -10.45 10.06
N VAL A 9 11.77 -10.36 9.84
CA VAL A 9 11.15 -9.33 9.00
C VAL A 9 10.46 -8.21 9.81
N SER A 10 10.64 -8.20 11.14
CA SER A 10 10.08 -7.18 12.04
C SER A 10 10.43 -5.77 11.60
N PHE A 11 11.69 -5.56 11.20
CA PHE A 11 12.26 -4.26 10.86
C PHE A 11 11.95 -3.78 9.43
N ARG A 12 11.11 -4.52 8.68
CA ARG A 12 10.68 -4.16 7.33
C ARG A 12 9.23 -4.53 7.05
N ASP A 13 8.92 -5.83 6.86
CA ASP A 13 7.55 -6.26 6.48
C ASP A 13 6.57 -6.13 7.64
N GLY A 14 7.03 -6.38 8.88
CA GLY A 14 6.26 -6.12 10.09
C GLY A 14 5.82 -4.65 10.16
N PHE A 15 6.77 -3.71 10.04
CA PHE A 15 6.45 -2.28 9.97
C PHE A 15 5.54 -1.92 8.79
N GLN A 16 5.76 -2.51 7.61
CA GLN A 16 4.95 -2.25 6.42
C GLN A 16 3.50 -2.67 6.62
N SER A 17 3.29 -3.84 7.21
CA SER A 17 1.99 -4.44 7.44
C SER A 17 1.21 -3.70 8.53
N CYS A 18 1.88 -3.41 9.65
CA CYS A 18 1.26 -2.88 10.85
C CYS A 18 1.19 -1.34 10.89
N PHE A 19 2.26 -0.65 10.47
CA PHE A 19 2.40 0.80 10.60
C PHE A 19 2.46 1.53 9.25
N GLY A 20 2.21 0.82 8.14
CA GLY A 20 2.38 1.39 6.81
C GLY A 20 3.83 1.76 6.48
N ALA A 21 4.79 1.11 7.13
CA ALA A 21 6.24 1.34 7.07
C ALA A 21 6.71 2.68 7.68
N ARG A 22 5.88 3.32 8.53
CA ARG A 22 6.13 4.65 9.09
C ARG A 22 6.75 4.59 10.49
N VAL A 23 7.93 4.00 10.60
CA VAL A 23 8.70 3.90 11.85
C VAL A 23 10.01 4.67 11.71
N LYS A 24 10.37 5.49 12.69
CA LYS A 24 11.66 6.19 12.74
C LYS A 24 12.79 5.20 12.91
N THR A 25 13.91 5.51 12.28
CA THR A 25 15.09 4.64 12.31
C THR A 25 15.58 4.46 13.74
N GLU A 26 15.79 5.55 14.48
CA GLU A 26 16.32 5.53 15.85
C GLU A 26 15.54 4.64 16.83
N ASP A 27 14.22 4.49 16.62
CA ASP A 27 13.35 3.79 17.56
C ASP A 27 13.52 2.27 17.55
N PHE A 28 13.91 1.69 16.41
CA PHE A 28 14.05 0.24 16.32
C PHE A 28 15.50 -0.24 16.43
N LEU A 29 16.48 0.66 16.37
CA LEU A 29 17.90 0.29 16.47
C LEU A 29 18.25 -0.48 17.75
N PRO A 30 17.75 -0.11 18.95
CA PRO A 30 18.02 -0.88 20.16
C PRO A 30 17.49 -2.32 20.09
N ALA A 31 16.30 -2.51 19.51
CA ALA A 31 15.71 -3.83 19.33
C ALA A 31 16.48 -4.66 18.28
N LEU A 32 16.95 -4.02 17.20
CA LEU A 32 17.80 -4.65 16.19
C LEU A 32 19.13 -5.14 16.80
N GLU A 33 19.81 -4.30 17.59
CA GLU A 33 21.04 -4.67 18.30
C GLU A 33 20.79 -5.82 19.30
N ALA A 34 19.70 -5.75 20.07
CA ALA A 34 19.32 -6.80 21.00
C ALA A 34 19.03 -8.14 20.28
N ALA A 35 18.38 -8.10 19.11
CA ALA A 35 18.13 -9.29 18.29
C ALA A 35 19.42 -9.94 17.76
N VAL A 36 20.43 -9.14 17.41
CA VAL A 36 21.78 -9.64 17.07
C VAL A 36 22.41 -10.35 18.27
N HIS A 37 22.35 -9.75 19.47
CA HIS A 37 22.85 -10.37 20.70
C HIS A 37 22.09 -11.63 21.13
N ALA A 38 20.81 -11.74 20.77
CA ALA A 38 20.00 -12.94 20.93
C ALA A 38 20.39 -14.06 19.96
N GLY A 39 21.14 -13.73 18.90
CA GLY A 39 21.69 -14.69 17.94
C GLY A 39 21.02 -14.68 16.56
N THR A 40 20.22 -13.65 16.24
CA THR A 40 19.66 -13.49 14.90
C THR A 40 20.76 -13.08 13.92
N ASP A 41 20.86 -13.78 12.79
CA ASP A 41 21.88 -13.58 11.76
C ASP A 41 21.32 -13.19 10.37
N ASN A 42 19.99 -13.11 10.26
CA ASN A 42 19.26 -12.80 9.03
C ASN A 42 18.15 -11.77 9.34
N PHE A 43 18.29 -10.56 8.78
CA PHE A 43 17.30 -9.50 8.94
C PHE A 43 16.88 -8.94 7.59
N GLU A 44 15.60 -8.64 7.48
CA GLU A 44 15.08 -7.80 6.41
C GLU A 44 14.82 -6.40 6.95
N ILE A 45 15.47 -5.39 6.37
CA ILE A 45 15.51 -4.03 6.95
C ILE A 45 15.09 -2.93 5.95
N GLY A 46 14.98 -3.25 4.66
CA GLY A 46 14.76 -2.24 3.63
C GLY A 46 14.14 -2.76 2.34
N GLY A 47 14.08 -1.89 1.33
CA GLY A 47 13.31 -2.14 0.12
C GLY A 47 11.81 -2.08 0.37
N GLY A 48 11.01 -2.66 -0.53
CA GLY A 48 9.55 -2.56 -0.47
C GLY A 48 9.06 -1.11 -0.35
N ALA A 49 8.01 -0.89 0.44
CA ALA A 49 7.54 0.47 0.75
C ALA A 49 8.42 1.17 1.79
N ARG A 50 9.31 0.45 2.49
CA ARG A 50 10.18 1.02 3.54
C ARG A 50 11.20 2.00 2.97
N PHE A 51 11.68 1.77 1.75
CA PHE A 51 12.55 2.73 1.06
C PHE A 51 11.85 4.09 0.89
N GLN A 52 10.63 4.07 0.36
CA GLN A 52 9.87 5.29 0.05
C GLN A 52 9.29 5.95 1.30
N SER A 53 8.82 5.17 2.27
CA SER A 53 8.18 5.71 3.47
C SER A 53 9.11 6.59 4.30
N LEU A 54 10.41 6.32 4.26
CA LEU A 54 11.44 7.13 4.91
C LEU A 54 11.42 8.57 4.38
N TYR A 55 11.43 8.72 3.05
CA TYR A 55 11.38 10.00 2.37
C TYR A 55 10.00 10.67 2.45
N PHE A 56 8.92 9.87 2.41
CA PHE A 56 7.55 10.41 2.30
C PHE A 56 6.96 10.83 3.63
N TYR A 57 7.31 10.11 4.70
CA TYR A 57 6.57 10.16 5.94
C TYR A 57 7.45 10.20 7.18
N CYS A 58 8.71 9.76 7.10
CA CYS A 58 9.59 9.73 8.27
C CYS A 58 10.63 10.84 8.27
N GLU A 59 10.73 11.68 7.23
CA GLU A 59 11.76 12.72 7.13
C GLU A 59 13.18 12.15 7.32
N GLU A 60 13.44 10.97 6.76
CA GLU A 60 14.68 10.23 6.92
C GLU A 60 15.20 9.76 5.55
N ASP A 61 16.52 9.61 5.44
CA ASP A 61 17.16 9.07 4.24
C ASP A 61 17.34 7.54 4.36
N ALA A 62 16.86 6.80 3.36
CA ALA A 62 16.89 5.34 3.35
C ALA A 62 18.30 4.76 3.30
N PHE A 63 19.23 5.41 2.60
CA PHE A 63 20.62 4.97 2.53
C PHE A 63 21.33 5.14 3.87
N THR A 64 21.08 6.26 4.56
CA THR A 64 21.56 6.51 5.92
C THR A 64 21.04 5.48 6.91
N MET A 65 19.77 5.07 6.78
CA MET A 65 19.20 3.98 7.57
C MET A 65 19.92 2.66 7.31
N MET A 66 20.19 2.30 6.05
CA MET A 66 20.92 1.08 5.70
C MET A 66 22.35 1.08 6.26
N ASP A 67 23.08 2.20 6.11
CA ASP A 67 24.44 2.35 6.64
C ASP A 67 24.46 2.22 8.17
N THR A 68 23.48 2.83 8.85
CA THR A 68 23.34 2.76 10.30
C THR A 68 23.02 1.35 10.77
N ALA A 69 22.07 0.67 10.11
CA ALA A 69 21.73 -0.72 10.40
C ALA A 69 22.94 -1.63 10.20
N ARG A 70 23.67 -1.50 9.08
CA ARG A 70 24.91 -2.25 8.82
C ARG A 70 25.96 -2.04 9.91
N LYS A 71 26.15 -0.80 10.37
CA LYS A 71 27.09 -0.50 11.45
C LYS A 71 26.72 -1.21 12.76
N ILE A 72 25.43 -1.32 13.07
CA ILE A 72 24.93 -1.99 14.28
C ILE A 72 25.07 -3.51 14.17
N VAL A 73 24.60 -4.09 13.07
CA VAL A 73 24.58 -5.56 12.95
C VAL A 73 25.96 -6.15 12.65
N GLY A 74 26.88 -5.36 12.11
CA GLY A 74 28.22 -5.82 11.72
C GLY A 74 28.26 -6.45 10.32
N PRO A 75 29.44 -6.78 9.79
CA PRO A 75 29.63 -7.15 8.38
C PRO A 75 29.12 -8.55 8.00
N ASP A 76 29.06 -9.48 8.96
CA ASP A 76 28.79 -10.89 8.70
C ASP A 76 27.28 -11.22 8.63
N ILE A 77 26.45 -10.33 9.17
CA ILE A 77 24.99 -10.48 9.21
C ILE A 77 24.41 -10.33 7.80
N ASN A 78 23.46 -11.20 7.46
CA ASN A 78 22.71 -11.06 6.22
C ASN A 78 21.66 -9.95 6.37
N LEU A 79 21.89 -8.81 5.72
CA LEU A 79 20.86 -7.79 5.53
C LEU A 79 20.20 -8.01 4.18
N GLN A 80 18.90 -8.25 4.21
CA GLN A 80 18.05 -8.43 3.05
C GLN A 80 17.18 -7.20 2.78
N THR A 81 16.92 -6.95 1.50
CA THR A 81 15.87 -6.03 1.05
C THR A 81 14.95 -6.70 0.04
N LEU A 82 13.74 -6.15 -0.10
CA LEU A 82 12.76 -6.59 -1.09
C LEU A 82 12.72 -5.63 -2.30
N SER A 83 12.84 -6.18 -3.51
CA SER A 83 12.74 -5.45 -4.77
C SER A 83 11.75 -6.09 -5.73
N ARG A 84 11.10 -5.26 -6.54
CA ARG A 84 10.26 -5.66 -7.68
C ARG A 84 11.12 -5.73 -8.93
N GLY A 85 10.92 -6.71 -9.80
CA GLY A 85 11.72 -6.90 -11.03
C GLY A 85 11.87 -5.63 -11.87
N ALA A 86 10.76 -5.16 -12.42
CA ALA A 86 10.74 -3.97 -13.27
C ALA A 86 10.72 -2.63 -12.50
N ASN A 87 10.24 -2.60 -11.25
CA ASN A 87 10.04 -1.35 -10.50
C ASN A 87 11.13 -1.08 -9.46
N VAL A 88 11.96 -2.06 -9.14
CA VAL A 88 12.85 -2.08 -7.96
C VAL A 88 12.10 -1.66 -6.69
N VAL A 89 12.38 -0.47 -6.16
CA VAL A 89 11.71 0.13 -5.00
C VAL A 89 10.79 1.30 -5.38
N GLY A 90 10.64 1.62 -6.67
CA GLY A 90 9.83 2.73 -7.17
C GLY A 90 8.32 2.44 -7.31
N LEU A 91 7.52 3.50 -7.46
CA LEU A 91 6.06 3.37 -7.69
C LEU A 91 5.73 2.92 -9.12
N VAL A 92 6.57 3.30 -10.08
CA VAL A 92 6.46 2.96 -11.51
C VAL A 92 7.61 2.06 -11.95
N SER A 93 7.44 1.39 -13.09
CA SER A 93 8.52 0.62 -13.72
C SER A 93 9.68 1.54 -14.11
N GLN A 94 10.89 1.03 -14.00
CA GLN A 94 12.13 1.79 -14.15
C GLN A 94 12.86 1.39 -15.44
N SER A 95 13.62 2.33 -15.99
CA SER A 95 14.56 2.07 -17.08
C SER A 95 15.75 1.23 -16.59
N ARG A 96 16.44 0.58 -17.53
CA ARG A 96 17.54 -0.33 -17.21
C ARG A 96 18.68 0.33 -16.42
N ASP A 97 19.01 1.57 -16.73
CA ASP A 97 20.06 2.33 -16.04
C ASP A 97 19.72 2.63 -14.56
N ILE A 98 18.44 2.79 -14.21
CA ILE A 98 17.98 2.94 -12.83
C ILE A 98 17.94 1.59 -12.09
N ILE A 99 17.58 0.51 -12.79
CA ILE A 99 17.60 -0.86 -12.22
C ILE A 99 19.04 -1.28 -11.89
N ASP A 100 20.01 -0.99 -12.76
CA ASP A 100 21.43 -1.18 -12.47
C ASP A 100 21.89 -0.34 -11.26
N LEU A 101 21.49 0.94 -11.24
CA LEU A 101 21.82 1.86 -10.16
C LEU A 101 21.30 1.38 -8.80
N HIS A 102 20.11 0.78 -8.75
CA HIS A 102 19.56 0.16 -7.53
C HIS A 102 20.51 -0.88 -6.95
N ALA A 103 20.97 -1.85 -7.76
CA ALA A 103 21.84 -2.92 -7.29
C ALA A 103 23.18 -2.37 -6.78
N ARG A 104 23.80 -1.44 -7.51
CA ARG A 104 25.06 -0.81 -7.09
C ARG A 104 24.93 0.00 -5.81
N LEU A 105 23.87 0.79 -5.67
CA LEU A 105 23.63 1.59 -4.47
C LEU A 105 23.35 0.71 -3.25
N PHE A 106 22.52 -0.31 -3.39
CA PHE A 106 22.22 -1.20 -2.27
C PHE A 106 23.47 -1.99 -1.84
N LYS A 107 24.32 -2.40 -2.79
CA LYS A 107 25.64 -2.96 -2.46
C LYS A 107 26.51 -1.96 -1.70
N LYS A 108 26.58 -0.73 -2.19
CA LYS A 108 27.37 0.36 -1.58
C LYS A 108 26.94 0.60 -0.12
N HIS A 109 25.64 0.59 0.14
CA HIS A 109 25.04 0.81 1.47
C HIS A 109 24.89 -0.47 2.29
N GLY A 110 25.73 -1.47 2.00
CA GLY A 110 25.93 -2.62 2.88
C GLY A 110 24.81 -3.65 2.88
N ILE A 111 23.93 -3.70 1.86
CA ILE A 111 22.99 -4.82 1.71
C ILE A 111 23.74 -6.08 1.29
N THR A 112 23.32 -7.24 1.81
CA THR A 112 23.90 -8.55 1.48
C THR A 112 23.09 -9.24 0.40
N THR A 113 21.77 -9.28 0.57
CA THR A 113 20.84 -10.05 -0.26
C THR A 113 19.72 -9.16 -0.79
N ILE A 114 19.38 -9.30 -2.07
CA ILE A 114 18.16 -8.70 -2.63
C ILE A 114 17.21 -9.83 -3.01
N ARG A 115 16.05 -9.84 -2.33
CA ARG A 115 14.91 -10.66 -2.70
C ARG A 115 14.18 -9.97 -3.85
N ASN A 116 14.13 -10.61 -5.01
CA ASN A 116 13.64 -10.03 -6.25
C ASN A 116 12.44 -10.82 -6.78
N PHE A 117 11.29 -10.14 -6.89
CA PHE A 117 10.03 -10.76 -7.30
C PHE A 117 9.34 -9.99 -8.42
N ASP A 118 8.51 -10.68 -9.17
CA ASP A 118 7.57 -10.11 -10.10
C ASP A 118 6.15 -10.57 -9.75
N ALA A 119 5.20 -9.64 -9.71
CA ALA A 119 3.82 -9.91 -9.31
C ALA A 119 3.05 -10.72 -10.36
N LEU A 120 3.45 -10.63 -11.63
CA LEU A 120 2.86 -11.38 -12.74
C LEU A 120 3.59 -12.72 -12.97
N MET A 121 4.70 -12.95 -12.26
CA MET A 121 5.63 -14.06 -12.51
C MET A 121 6.12 -14.07 -13.96
N ASP A 122 6.31 -12.88 -14.55
CA ASP A 122 6.96 -12.74 -15.84
C ASP A 122 8.47 -12.77 -15.65
N VAL A 123 9.10 -13.89 -16.04
CA VAL A 123 10.55 -14.10 -15.87
C VAL A 123 11.38 -13.03 -16.58
N ARG A 124 10.85 -12.39 -17.63
CA ARG A 124 11.54 -11.28 -18.32
C ARG A 124 11.77 -10.09 -17.39
N ASN A 125 10.79 -9.78 -16.53
CA ASN A 125 10.89 -8.72 -15.53
C ASN A 125 11.93 -9.02 -14.44
N LEU A 126 12.25 -10.30 -14.22
CA LEU A 126 13.25 -10.73 -13.23
C LEU A 126 14.66 -10.85 -13.82
N ALA A 127 14.77 -11.23 -15.09
CA ALA A 127 16.06 -11.57 -15.71
C ALA A 127 17.05 -10.41 -15.66
N PHE A 128 16.61 -9.21 -16.05
CA PHE A 128 17.48 -8.04 -16.06
C PHE A 128 17.89 -7.59 -14.66
N SER A 129 16.92 -7.44 -13.74
CA SER A 129 17.22 -7.05 -12.35
C SER A 129 18.08 -8.09 -11.63
N GLY A 130 17.82 -9.38 -11.85
CA GLY A 130 18.61 -10.48 -11.30
C GLY A 130 20.07 -10.43 -11.75
N GLN A 131 20.32 -10.17 -13.04
CA GLN A 131 21.67 -9.97 -13.55
C GLN A 131 22.37 -8.77 -12.91
N CYS A 132 21.70 -7.62 -12.80
CA CYS A 132 22.26 -6.44 -12.14
C CYS A 132 22.63 -6.71 -10.66
N ILE A 133 21.79 -7.45 -9.94
CA ILE A 133 22.06 -7.84 -8.54
C ILE A 133 23.34 -8.70 -8.47
N HIS A 134 23.45 -9.70 -9.34
CA HIS A 134 24.64 -10.56 -9.42
C HIS A 134 25.90 -9.77 -9.76
N ASP A 135 25.84 -8.93 -10.79
CA ASP A 135 26.99 -8.14 -11.27
C ASP A 135 27.49 -7.12 -10.24
N ALA A 136 26.58 -6.59 -9.42
CA ALA A 136 26.92 -5.73 -8.27
C ALA A 136 27.59 -6.51 -7.11
N GLY A 137 27.66 -7.84 -7.17
CA GLY A 137 28.22 -8.69 -6.13
C GLY A 137 27.33 -8.83 -4.90
N LEU A 138 26.01 -8.70 -5.08
CA LEU A 138 24.99 -9.01 -4.08
C LEU A 138 24.53 -10.46 -4.25
N LYS A 139 23.94 -11.04 -3.20
CA LYS A 139 23.23 -12.31 -3.33
C LYS A 139 21.86 -12.07 -3.93
N HIS A 140 21.54 -12.76 -5.02
CA HIS A 140 20.23 -12.71 -5.64
C HIS A 140 19.35 -13.83 -5.08
N GLN A 141 18.22 -13.46 -4.46
CA GLN A 141 17.16 -14.38 -4.09
C GLN A 141 15.98 -14.20 -5.06
N VAL A 142 15.85 -15.12 -6.01
CA VAL A 142 14.76 -15.11 -6.99
C VAL A 142 13.47 -15.62 -6.34
N VAL A 143 12.32 -15.03 -6.70
CA VAL A 143 11.04 -15.31 -6.04
C VAL A 143 10.01 -15.91 -6.98
N VAL A 144 9.37 -16.98 -6.54
CA VAL A 144 8.06 -17.44 -7.04
C VAL A 144 6.96 -16.85 -6.15
N ALA A 145 6.14 -15.95 -6.71
CA ALA A 145 5.08 -15.28 -5.95
C ALA A 145 3.84 -16.18 -5.80
N LEU A 146 3.40 -16.40 -4.57
CA LEU A 146 2.29 -17.28 -4.21
C LEU A 146 1.02 -16.47 -3.89
N MET A 147 -0.13 -17.10 -4.13
CA MET A 147 -1.45 -16.56 -3.83
C MET A 147 -2.46 -17.71 -3.85
N GLY A 148 -3.31 -17.82 -2.83
CA GLY A 148 -4.49 -18.68 -2.88
C GLY A 148 -5.60 -18.02 -3.67
N LEU A 149 -6.22 -18.79 -4.57
CA LEU A 149 -7.40 -18.32 -5.30
C LEU A 149 -8.65 -18.32 -4.42
N PRO A 150 -9.57 -17.34 -4.58
CA PRO A 150 -10.89 -17.40 -3.97
C PRO A 150 -11.59 -18.73 -4.28
N PRO A 151 -12.35 -19.30 -3.33
CA PRO A 151 -13.09 -20.53 -3.57
C PRO A 151 -14.22 -20.32 -4.59
N GLY A 152 -14.57 -21.38 -5.32
CA GLY A 152 -15.68 -21.38 -6.29
C GLY A 152 -15.30 -20.88 -7.69
N LEU A 153 -14.02 -20.63 -7.96
CA LEU A 153 -13.53 -20.34 -9.31
C LEU A 153 -13.37 -21.64 -10.12
N THR A 154 -13.55 -21.55 -11.44
CA THR A 154 -13.37 -22.69 -12.38
C THR A 154 -11.94 -22.82 -12.89
N GLU A 155 -11.02 -21.97 -12.42
CA GLU A 155 -9.60 -22.05 -12.75
C GLU A 155 -8.98 -23.33 -12.16
N THR A 156 -8.24 -24.07 -12.98
CA THR A 156 -7.72 -25.41 -12.63
C THR A 156 -6.21 -25.53 -12.72
N TYR A 157 -5.53 -24.50 -13.24
CA TYR A 157 -4.09 -24.48 -13.44
C TYR A 157 -3.42 -23.38 -12.62
N CYS A 158 -3.81 -22.11 -12.79
CA CYS A 158 -3.14 -20.99 -12.12
C CYS A 158 -3.16 -21.17 -10.60
N HIS A 159 -2.03 -20.87 -9.94
CA HIS A 159 -1.85 -20.99 -8.49
C HIS A 159 -1.98 -22.41 -7.90
N THR A 160 -1.94 -23.45 -8.75
CA THR A 160 -1.73 -24.83 -8.30
C THR A 160 -0.24 -25.11 -8.02
N PRO A 161 0.11 -26.21 -7.33
CA PRO A 161 1.50 -26.62 -7.21
C PRO A 161 2.20 -26.76 -8.56
N GLN A 162 1.53 -27.38 -9.55
CA GLN A 162 2.11 -27.55 -10.88
C GLN A 162 2.43 -26.21 -11.55
N PHE A 163 1.53 -25.23 -11.45
CA PHE A 163 1.77 -23.89 -11.96
C PHE A 163 3.03 -23.26 -11.36
N TYR A 164 3.23 -23.37 -10.04
CA TYR A 164 4.43 -22.82 -9.39
C TYR A 164 5.72 -23.55 -9.78
N LEU A 165 5.64 -24.86 -10.01
CA LEU A 165 6.77 -25.64 -10.51
C LEU A 165 7.09 -25.27 -11.97
N ASP A 166 6.09 -25.02 -12.81
CA ASP A 166 6.29 -24.54 -14.18
C ASP A 166 6.95 -23.15 -14.17
N LYS A 167 6.53 -22.24 -13.27
CA LYS A 167 7.19 -20.94 -13.09
C LYS A 167 8.62 -21.05 -12.59
N LEU A 168 8.89 -22.01 -11.71
CA LEU A 168 10.27 -22.30 -11.32
C LEU A 168 11.09 -22.83 -12.51
N GLN A 169 10.51 -23.69 -13.36
CA GLN A 169 11.17 -24.17 -14.56
C GLN A 169 11.48 -23.02 -15.53
N GLU A 170 10.54 -22.10 -15.75
CA GLU A 170 10.78 -20.89 -16.57
C GLU A 170 11.96 -20.07 -16.04
N ILE A 171 12.11 -19.93 -14.71
CA ILE A 171 13.25 -19.23 -14.09
C ILE A 171 14.56 -19.98 -14.34
N LEU A 172 14.56 -21.31 -14.23
CA LEU A 172 15.74 -22.14 -14.49
C LEU A 172 16.16 -22.09 -15.96
N ASP A 173 15.19 -22.14 -16.87
CA ASP A 173 15.40 -22.09 -18.32
C ASP A 173 15.93 -20.72 -18.77
N ALA A 174 15.61 -19.65 -18.04
CA ALA A 174 16.12 -18.31 -18.30
C ALA A 174 17.57 -18.10 -17.85
N GLU A 175 18.16 -19.08 -17.16
CA GLU A 175 19.56 -19.06 -16.68
C GLU A 175 19.92 -17.79 -15.88
N ILE A 176 18.95 -17.21 -15.16
CA ILE A 176 19.17 -16.04 -14.31
C ILE A 176 20.10 -16.45 -13.16
N PRO A 177 21.22 -15.75 -12.90
CA PRO A 177 22.06 -16.08 -11.75
C PRO A 177 21.31 -15.85 -10.43
N PHE A 178 21.19 -16.86 -9.57
CA PHE A 178 20.61 -16.73 -8.23
C PHE A 178 21.35 -17.59 -7.20
N ASP A 179 21.35 -17.13 -5.94
CA ASP A 179 21.96 -17.81 -4.79
C ASP A 179 20.95 -18.62 -3.99
N SER A 180 19.66 -18.23 -4.05
CA SER A 180 18.57 -18.88 -3.33
C SER A 180 17.23 -18.63 -4.01
N VAL A 181 16.23 -19.44 -3.68
CA VAL A 181 14.86 -19.32 -4.16
C VAL A 181 13.93 -19.04 -3.00
N ALA A 182 13.04 -18.07 -3.15
CA ALA A 182 11.97 -17.81 -2.20
C ALA A 182 10.59 -18.06 -2.80
N PHE A 183 9.68 -18.59 -1.98
CA PHE A 183 8.26 -18.75 -2.30
C PHE A 183 7.48 -17.77 -1.42
N LYS A 184 6.87 -16.76 -2.03
CA LYS A 184 6.34 -15.59 -1.31
C LYS A 184 4.82 -15.49 -1.40
N ASP A 185 4.11 -15.90 -0.36
CA ASP A 185 2.67 -15.64 -0.20
C ASP A 185 2.43 -14.33 0.56
N ALA A 186 2.36 -13.22 -0.17
CA ALA A 186 2.14 -11.89 0.43
C ALA A 186 0.74 -11.72 1.06
N SER A 187 -0.21 -12.61 0.74
CA SER A 187 -1.61 -12.51 1.18
C SER A 187 -1.96 -13.45 2.33
N GLY A 188 -1.14 -14.47 2.56
CA GLY A 188 -1.39 -15.54 3.53
C GLY A 188 -2.59 -16.42 3.15
N THR A 189 -2.98 -16.46 1.86
CA THR A 189 -4.18 -17.18 1.39
C THR A 189 -3.89 -18.56 0.81
N THR A 190 -2.63 -18.87 0.53
CA THR A 190 -2.23 -20.17 -0.03
C THR A 190 -2.47 -21.25 1.02
N THR A 191 -3.06 -22.37 0.60
CA THR A 191 -3.32 -23.46 1.53
C THR A 191 -2.03 -24.22 1.87
N PRO A 192 -1.91 -24.81 3.08
CA PRO A 192 -0.75 -25.59 3.47
C PRO A 192 -0.44 -26.76 2.52
N ALA A 193 -1.47 -27.38 1.93
CA ALA A 193 -1.29 -28.46 0.96
C ALA A 193 -0.57 -27.98 -0.31
N VAL A 194 -0.99 -26.82 -0.84
CA VAL A 194 -0.35 -26.22 -2.03
C VAL A 194 1.09 -25.82 -1.70
N VAL A 195 1.33 -25.22 -0.53
CA VAL A 195 2.69 -24.89 -0.07
C VAL A 195 3.56 -26.14 0.00
N HIS A 196 3.11 -27.20 0.69
CA HIS A 196 3.90 -28.42 0.86
C HIS A 196 4.30 -29.05 -0.49
N GLU A 197 3.33 -29.27 -1.37
CA GLU A 197 3.57 -29.92 -2.66
C GLU A 197 4.46 -29.06 -3.57
N THR A 198 4.29 -27.73 -3.54
CA THR A 198 5.14 -26.79 -4.29
C THR A 198 6.58 -26.85 -3.81
N ILE A 199 6.82 -26.68 -2.50
CA ILE A 199 8.18 -26.67 -1.94
C ILE A 199 8.86 -28.03 -2.14
N LYS A 200 8.13 -29.13 -1.96
CA LYS A 200 8.64 -30.49 -2.17
C LYS A 200 8.98 -30.77 -3.63
N GLY A 201 8.17 -30.28 -4.58
CA GLY A 201 8.48 -30.33 -6.00
C GLY A 201 9.72 -29.50 -6.34
N ALA A 202 9.77 -28.26 -5.85
CA ALA A 202 10.88 -27.34 -6.08
C ALA A 202 12.21 -27.90 -5.56
N ARG A 203 12.21 -28.52 -4.37
CA ARG A 203 13.39 -29.19 -3.82
C ARG A 203 13.95 -30.29 -4.72
N LYS A 204 13.11 -30.97 -5.51
CA LYS A 204 13.55 -32.00 -6.46
C LYS A 204 14.11 -31.40 -7.76
N MET A 205 13.62 -30.23 -8.14
CA MET A 205 14.02 -29.53 -9.38
C MET A 205 15.31 -28.73 -9.19
N LEU A 206 15.48 -28.13 -8.02
CA LEU A 206 16.62 -27.27 -7.74
C LEU A 206 17.90 -28.07 -7.52
N PRO A 207 19.07 -27.50 -7.90
CA PRO A 207 20.36 -28.07 -7.57
C PRO A 207 20.49 -28.41 -6.07
N GLU A 208 21.25 -29.47 -5.78
CA GLU A 208 21.51 -29.85 -4.40
C GLU A 208 22.17 -28.71 -3.63
N GLY A 209 21.66 -28.43 -2.42
CA GLY A 209 22.17 -27.35 -1.58
C GLY A 209 21.59 -25.96 -1.86
N THR A 210 20.79 -25.76 -2.90
CA THR A 210 20.09 -24.47 -3.11
C THR A 210 19.22 -24.14 -1.90
N ILE A 211 19.38 -22.95 -1.33
CA ILE A 211 18.56 -22.51 -0.19
C ILE A 211 17.14 -22.22 -0.66
N ILE A 212 16.15 -22.83 -0.01
CA ILE A 212 14.73 -22.52 -0.20
C ILE A 212 14.21 -21.74 1.00
N GLN A 213 13.65 -20.57 0.75
CA GLN A 213 13.02 -19.72 1.75
C GLN A 213 11.51 -19.62 1.51
N PHE A 214 10.71 -19.67 2.58
CA PHE A 214 9.27 -19.50 2.50
C PHE A 214 8.82 -18.28 3.28
N HIS A 215 8.01 -17.44 2.64
CA HIS A 215 7.43 -16.24 3.22
C HIS A 215 5.91 -16.33 3.16
N THR A 216 5.24 -16.05 4.28
CA THR A 216 3.78 -15.92 4.34
C THR A 216 3.35 -14.94 5.41
N HIS A 217 2.28 -14.20 5.14
CA HIS A 217 1.56 -13.45 6.17
C HIS A 217 0.58 -14.36 6.94
N ASP A 218 0.20 -13.96 8.14
CA ASP A 218 -0.76 -14.65 9.00
C ASP A 218 -2.18 -14.04 8.90
N THR A 219 -2.44 -13.26 7.83
CA THR A 219 -3.67 -12.46 7.69
C THR A 219 -4.92 -13.31 7.66
N ALA A 220 -4.87 -14.47 6.99
CA ALA A 220 -5.97 -15.44 7.00
C ALA A 220 -5.87 -16.48 8.14
N GLY A 221 -4.90 -16.33 9.06
CA GLY A 221 -4.68 -17.24 10.19
C GLY A 221 -4.06 -18.58 9.81
N MET A 222 -3.38 -18.65 8.66
CA MET A 222 -2.79 -19.88 8.11
C MET A 222 -1.26 -19.92 8.22
N GLY A 223 -0.62 -18.87 8.73
CA GLY A 223 0.83 -18.69 8.66
C GLY A 223 1.59 -19.81 9.36
N VAL A 224 1.17 -20.21 10.57
CA VAL A 224 1.81 -21.31 11.33
C VAL A 224 1.73 -22.63 10.56
N ALA A 225 0.58 -22.91 9.95
CA ALA A 225 0.35 -24.14 9.20
C ALA A 225 1.15 -24.15 7.89
N CYS A 226 1.21 -23.03 7.17
CA CYS A 226 1.96 -22.88 5.93
C CYS A 226 3.47 -22.92 6.16
N ASN A 227 3.99 -22.26 7.21
CA ASN A 227 5.40 -22.36 7.58
C ASN A 227 5.79 -23.81 7.89
N PHE A 228 4.98 -24.54 8.64
CA PHE A 228 5.25 -25.96 8.90
C PHE A 228 5.14 -26.85 7.65
N ALA A 229 4.19 -26.55 6.76
CA ALA A 229 4.06 -27.22 5.47
C ALA A 229 5.30 -27.00 4.58
N ALA A 230 5.84 -25.78 4.55
CA ALA A 230 7.07 -25.45 3.83
C ALA A 230 8.29 -26.18 4.43
N ILE A 231 8.43 -26.18 5.76
CA ILE A 231 9.51 -26.91 6.47
C ILE A 231 9.50 -28.40 6.09
N THR A 232 8.34 -29.04 6.20
CA THR A 232 8.18 -30.47 5.88
C THR A 232 8.30 -30.75 4.38
N GLY A 233 8.04 -29.75 3.53
CA GLY A 233 8.30 -29.79 2.10
C GLY A 233 9.79 -29.65 1.74
N GLY A 234 10.63 -29.16 2.66
CA GLY A 234 12.08 -29.03 2.46
C GLY A 234 12.61 -27.59 2.38
N ALA A 235 11.87 -26.61 2.89
CA ALA A 235 12.38 -25.25 3.09
C ALA A 235 13.49 -25.24 4.16
N ASP A 236 14.47 -24.34 3.97
CA ASP A 236 15.61 -24.15 4.88
C ASP A 236 15.47 -22.89 5.75
N ILE A 237 14.74 -21.90 5.24
CA ILE A 237 14.46 -20.62 5.91
C ILE A 237 12.96 -20.34 5.86
N ILE A 238 12.41 -19.80 6.94
CA ILE A 238 11.07 -19.22 6.99
C ILE A 238 11.12 -17.76 7.45
N ASP A 239 10.22 -16.91 6.96
CA ASP A 239 10.11 -15.53 7.44
C ASP A 239 9.24 -15.48 8.70
N LEU A 240 9.75 -14.82 9.73
CA LEU A 240 9.10 -14.64 11.03
C LEU A 240 9.26 -13.19 11.51
N SER A 241 8.35 -12.76 12.37
CA SER A 241 8.36 -11.41 12.93
C SER A 241 8.26 -11.46 14.46
N MET A 242 8.60 -10.38 15.15
CA MET A 242 8.45 -10.22 16.59
C MET A 242 7.21 -9.39 16.93
N ALA A 243 6.59 -9.69 18.07
CA ALA A 243 5.60 -8.79 18.64
C ALA A 243 6.21 -7.39 18.85
N PRO A 244 5.47 -6.28 18.57
CA PRO A 244 4.02 -6.22 18.32
C PRO A 244 3.65 -6.26 16.84
N VAL A 245 4.60 -6.49 15.93
CA VAL A 245 4.37 -6.51 14.47
C VAL A 245 4.42 -7.94 13.92
N SER A 246 3.94 -8.89 14.71
CA SER A 246 3.72 -10.29 14.35
C SER A 246 2.24 -10.66 14.48
N GLY A 247 1.81 -11.68 13.76
CA GLY A 247 0.41 -12.10 13.66
C GLY A 247 -0.47 -11.09 12.91
N GLY A 248 -1.76 -11.43 12.79
CA GLY A 248 -2.71 -10.59 12.05
C GLY A 248 -2.21 -10.29 10.64
N THR A 249 -2.00 -9.02 10.31
CA THR A 249 -1.53 -8.66 8.95
C THR A 249 -0.06 -8.94 8.67
N ALA A 250 0.73 -9.29 9.68
CA ALA A 250 2.16 -9.56 9.56
C ALA A 250 2.45 -11.07 9.55
N GLU A 251 3.72 -11.43 9.62
CA GLU A 251 4.22 -12.80 9.65
C GLU A 251 4.02 -13.45 11.01
N VAL A 252 4.20 -14.77 11.06
CA VAL A 252 4.12 -15.53 12.31
C VAL A 252 5.21 -15.09 13.28
N ASP A 253 4.83 -15.05 14.55
CA ASP A 253 5.72 -14.72 15.65
C ASP A 253 6.86 -15.74 15.85
N ILE A 254 8.08 -15.25 16.14
CA ILE A 254 9.27 -16.11 16.33
C ILE A 254 9.06 -17.13 17.46
N LEU A 255 8.61 -16.68 18.63
CA LEU A 255 8.39 -17.56 19.78
C LEU A 255 7.21 -18.51 19.55
N THR A 256 6.18 -18.06 18.83
CA THR A 256 5.06 -18.92 18.41
C THR A 256 5.54 -20.04 17.49
N MET A 257 6.38 -19.74 16.51
CA MET A 257 6.91 -20.77 15.60
C MET A 257 7.89 -21.70 16.32
N TRP A 258 8.74 -21.19 17.22
CA TRP A 258 9.55 -22.01 18.10
C TRP A 258 8.70 -23.00 18.89
N GLN A 259 7.61 -22.54 19.52
CA GLN A 259 6.67 -23.38 20.26
C GLN A 259 6.02 -24.43 19.35
N ARG A 260 5.68 -24.07 18.11
CA ARG A 260 5.10 -25.00 17.12
C ARG A 260 6.05 -26.15 16.76
N LEU A 261 7.37 -25.92 16.75
CA LEU A 261 8.35 -26.95 16.40
C LEU A 261 8.68 -27.92 17.55
N ARG A 262 8.29 -27.60 18.79
CA ARG A 262 8.52 -28.49 19.93
C ARG A 262 7.79 -29.83 19.74
N GLY A 263 8.49 -30.92 20.04
CA GLY A 263 7.98 -32.28 19.85
C GLY A 263 8.04 -32.78 18.40
N THR A 264 8.65 -32.01 17.49
CA THR A 264 8.93 -32.43 16.11
C THR A 264 10.42 -32.75 15.92
N GLU A 265 10.82 -33.15 14.72
CA GLU A 265 12.22 -33.37 14.34
C GLU A 265 12.99 -32.07 14.02
N TYR A 266 12.30 -30.92 14.00
CA TYR A 266 12.82 -29.60 13.62
C TYR A 266 13.02 -28.69 14.84
N THR A 267 13.92 -27.70 14.70
CA THR A 267 14.15 -26.67 15.72
C THR A 267 14.58 -25.35 15.07
N LEU A 268 14.21 -24.21 15.67
CA LEU A 268 14.83 -22.91 15.33
C LEU A 268 16.21 -22.76 15.97
N ASP A 269 16.50 -23.52 17.03
CA ASP A 269 17.77 -23.48 17.77
C ASP A 269 18.09 -22.05 18.30
N ILE A 270 17.13 -21.49 19.03
CA ILE A 270 17.18 -20.17 19.66
C ILE A 270 17.16 -20.27 21.19
N ASP A 271 17.68 -19.25 21.86
CA ASP A 271 17.55 -19.04 23.31
C ASP A 271 16.27 -18.25 23.60
N GLN A 272 15.18 -18.94 23.95
CA GLN A 272 13.87 -18.31 24.08
C GLN A 272 13.80 -17.20 25.15
N GLU A 273 14.64 -17.26 26.19
CA GLU A 273 14.64 -16.21 27.23
C GLU A 273 15.18 -14.90 26.68
N LYS A 274 16.21 -14.95 25.82
CA LYS A 274 16.71 -13.75 25.14
C LYS A 274 15.68 -13.16 24.19
N TYR A 275 14.94 -13.98 23.44
CA TYR A 275 13.91 -13.47 22.54
C TYR A 275 12.72 -12.87 23.30
N LEU A 276 12.37 -13.40 24.48
CA LEU A 276 11.39 -12.75 25.37
C LEU A 276 11.85 -11.33 25.79
N GLU A 277 13.13 -11.16 26.11
CA GLU A 277 13.70 -9.85 26.45
C GLU A 277 13.73 -8.89 25.26
N VAL A 278 14.15 -9.37 24.08
CA VAL A 278 14.16 -8.58 22.84
C VAL A 278 12.75 -8.14 22.45
N GLU A 279 11.77 -9.04 22.49
CA GLU A 279 10.37 -8.71 22.19
C GLU A 279 9.80 -7.71 23.20
N ALA A 280 10.10 -7.86 24.49
CA ALA A 280 9.66 -6.89 25.50
C ALA A 280 10.22 -5.49 25.23
N LEU A 281 11.50 -5.38 24.87
CA LEU A 281 12.11 -4.12 24.44
C LEU A 281 11.45 -3.57 23.18
N PHE A 282 11.23 -4.41 22.17
CA PHE A 282 10.65 -3.99 20.91
C PHE A 282 9.20 -3.51 21.07
N ILE A 283 8.39 -4.18 21.89
CA ILE A 283 7.04 -3.76 22.26
C ILE A 283 7.06 -2.37 22.91
N ASP A 284 7.98 -2.13 23.85
CA ASP A 284 8.11 -0.84 24.51
C ASP A 284 8.46 0.28 23.52
N GLN A 285 9.46 0.06 22.66
CA GLN A 285 9.88 1.04 21.63
C GLN A 285 8.75 1.36 20.64
N MET A 286 7.98 0.34 20.23
CA MET A 286 6.90 0.51 19.27
C MET A 286 5.60 1.01 19.91
N TYR A 287 5.49 1.05 21.24
CA TYR A 287 4.24 1.35 21.94
C TYR A 287 3.65 2.72 21.57
N LYS A 288 4.48 3.70 21.22
CA LYS A 288 4.02 5.05 20.85
C LYS A 288 3.31 5.12 19.50
N TYR A 289 3.54 4.16 18.60
CA TYR A 289 2.94 4.11 17.27
C TYR A 289 1.49 3.65 17.32
N TYR A 290 0.64 4.26 16.51
CA TYR A 290 -0.74 3.83 16.34
C TYR A 290 -0.79 2.52 15.55
N MET A 291 -1.42 1.50 16.15
CA MET A 291 -1.67 0.21 15.52
C MET A 291 -3.11 0.15 15.03
N PRO A 292 -3.37 0.04 13.72
CA PRO A 292 -4.70 -0.19 13.20
C PRO A 292 -5.30 -1.50 13.74
N PRO A 293 -6.60 -1.55 14.10
CA PRO A 293 -7.22 -2.77 14.64
C PRO A 293 -7.12 -3.98 13.70
N GLU A 294 -7.15 -3.76 12.38
CA GLU A 294 -6.99 -4.83 11.39
C GLU A 294 -5.61 -5.46 11.43
N ALA A 295 -4.58 -4.71 11.83
CA ALA A 295 -3.22 -5.20 11.84
C ALA A 295 -3.03 -6.35 12.84
N THR A 296 -3.83 -6.36 13.91
CA THR A 296 -3.69 -7.29 15.05
C THR A 296 -4.63 -8.50 15.00
N ALA A 297 -5.48 -8.60 13.98
CA ALA A 297 -6.53 -9.62 13.92
C ALA A 297 -6.42 -10.48 12.66
N VAL A 298 -6.72 -11.77 12.82
CA VAL A 298 -6.97 -12.65 11.68
C VAL A 298 -8.25 -12.20 10.99
N ASN A 299 -8.19 -12.09 9.67
CA ASN A 299 -9.32 -11.78 8.82
C ASN A 299 -9.61 -12.93 7.83
N PRO A 300 -10.58 -13.81 8.13
CA PRO A 300 -10.89 -14.96 7.28
C PRO A 300 -11.51 -14.56 5.93
N VAL A 301 -11.97 -13.32 5.77
CA VAL A 301 -12.53 -12.82 4.51
C VAL A 301 -11.43 -12.72 3.43
N ILE A 302 -10.17 -12.58 3.82
CA ILE A 302 -9.04 -12.42 2.89
C ILE A 302 -8.83 -13.66 2.02
N SER A 303 -9.18 -14.87 2.50
CA SER A 303 -9.20 -16.09 1.69
C SER A 303 -10.15 -16.03 0.49
N PHE A 304 -11.07 -15.07 0.48
CA PHE A 304 -12.02 -14.86 -0.60
C PHE A 304 -11.70 -13.65 -1.48
N SER A 305 -10.63 -12.92 -1.17
CA SER A 305 -10.19 -11.71 -1.87
C SER A 305 -8.72 -11.50 -1.49
N PRO A 306 -7.79 -12.14 -2.19
CA PRO A 306 -6.40 -12.23 -1.76
C PRO A 306 -5.79 -10.83 -1.71
N MET A 307 -5.78 -10.22 -0.53
CA MET A 307 -5.29 -8.88 -0.29
C MET A 307 -4.18 -8.97 0.74
N PRO A 308 -2.94 -8.57 0.40
CA PRO A 308 -1.83 -8.52 1.34
C PRO A 308 -2.16 -7.74 2.61
N GLY A 309 -1.58 -8.15 3.74
CA GLY A 309 -1.83 -7.53 5.03
C GLY A 309 -1.61 -6.01 5.03
N GLY A 310 -0.46 -5.54 4.51
CA GLY A 310 -0.19 -4.11 4.39
C GLY A 310 -1.08 -3.35 3.39
N ALA A 311 -1.68 -4.04 2.42
CA ALA A 311 -2.68 -3.44 1.54
C ALA A 311 -4.04 -3.33 2.25
N LEU A 312 -4.41 -4.33 3.06
CA LEU A 312 -5.61 -4.31 3.89
C LEU A 312 -5.61 -3.10 4.83
N THR A 313 -4.56 -2.93 5.63
CA THR A 313 -4.47 -1.81 6.60
C THR A 313 -4.47 -0.45 5.93
N ALA A 314 -3.75 -0.29 4.82
CA ALA A 314 -3.70 0.96 4.08
C ALA A 314 -5.05 1.32 3.45
N ASN A 315 -5.73 0.33 2.85
CA ASN A 315 -6.95 0.56 2.11
C ASN A 315 -8.15 0.77 3.04
N THR A 316 -8.27 0.01 4.13
CA THR A 316 -9.34 0.26 5.11
C THR A 316 -9.16 1.59 5.82
N GLN A 317 -7.92 2.02 6.07
CA GLN A 317 -7.66 3.36 6.59
C GLN A 317 -8.15 4.44 5.64
N MET A 318 -7.76 4.39 4.36
CA MET A 318 -8.24 5.34 3.37
C MET A 318 -9.78 5.33 3.28
N MET A 319 -10.40 4.15 3.30
CA MET A 319 -11.87 4.08 3.27
C MET A 319 -12.52 4.70 4.51
N ARG A 320 -11.87 4.69 5.68
CA ARG A 320 -12.33 5.44 6.86
C ARG A 320 -12.23 6.92 6.64
N ASP A 321 -11.06 7.39 6.19
CA ASP A 321 -10.78 8.81 5.97
C ASP A 321 -11.78 9.41 4.97
N ASN A 322 -12.21 8.62 3.99
CA ASN A 322 -13.18 9.00 2.97
C ASN A 322 -14.64 8.60 3.27
N ASN A 323 -14.98 8.16 4.48
CA ASN A 323 -16.33 7.71 4.86
C ASN A 323 -16.94 6.60 3.97
N THR A 324 -16.10 5.79 3.32
CA THR A 324 -16.49 4.71 2.40
C THR A 324 -16.29 3.30 2.96
N LEU A 325 -15.83 3.15 4.22
CA LEU A 325 -15.52 1.83 4.81
C LEU A 325 -16.70 0.84 4.74
N HIS A 326 -17.94 1.34 4.81
CA HIS A 326 -19.14 0.53 4.67
C HIS A 326 -19.26 -0.21 3.32
N LEU A 327 -18.57 0.26 2.29
CA LEU A 327 -18.52 -0.39 0.97
C LEU A 327 -17.55 -1.57 0.92
N PHE A 328 -16.71 -1.75 1.94
CA PHE A 328 -15.64 -2.76 1.94
C PHE A 328 -16.13 -4.18 1.61
N PRO A 329 -17.26 -4.69 2.14
CA PRO A 329 -17.78 -6.00 1.76
C PRO A 329 -18.06 -6.14 0.25
N GLN A 330 -18.60 -5.09 -0.37
CA GLN A 330 -18.85 -5.07 -1.82
C GLN A 330 -17.54 -5.01 -2.62
N VAL A 331 -16.55 -4.25 -2.15
CA VAL A 331 -15.21 -4.21 -2.76
C VAL A 331 -14.56 -5.59 -2.77
N ILE A 332 -14.59 -6.32 -1.65
CA ILE A 332 -14.10 -7.70 -1.55
C ILE A 332 -14.82 -8.62 -2.54
N ASN A 333 -16.14 -8.49 -2.67
CA ASN A 333 -16.90 -9.28 -3.64
C ASN A 333 -16.49 -8.99 -5.09
N ASN A 334 -16.36 -7.70 -5.44
CA ASN A 334 -15.91 -7.27 -6.77
C ASN A 334 -14.47 -7.72 -7.06
N MET A 335 -13.61 -7.79 -6.05
CA MET A 335 -12.21 -8.18 -6.22
C MET A 335 -12.05 -9.61 -6.73
N ARG A 336 -12.98 -10.53 -6.39
CA ARG A 336 -12.97 -11.91 -6.94
C ARG A 336 -13.02 -11.92 -8.46
N GLU A 337 -13.94 -11.14 -9.03
CA GLU A 337 -14.10 -11.04 -10.48
C GLU A 337 -12.91 -10.33 -11.12
N VAL A 338 -12.42 -9.27 -10.49
CA VAL A 338 -11.28 -8.48 -10.98
C VAL A 338 -10.00 -9.33 -11.10
N VAL A 339 -9.76 -10.24 -10.15
CA VAL A 339 -8.64 -11.20 -10.21
C VAL A 339 -8.78 -12.14 -11.42
N VAL A 340 -9.97 -12.72 -11.60
CA VAL A 340 -10.26 -13.66 -12.70
C VAL A 340 -10.10 -12.97 -14.06
N LYS A 341 -10.75 -11.82 -14.23
CA LYS A 341 -10.70 -11.07 -15.50
C LYS A 341 -9.34 -10.45 -15.77
N GLY A 342 -8.51 -10.27 -14.73
CA GLY A 342 -7.18 -9.65 -14.80
C GLY A 342 -6.06 -10.61 -15.21
N GLY A 343 -6.34 -11.91 -15.38
CA GLY A 343 -5.34 -12.89 -15.81
C GLY A 343 -4.52 -13.50 -14.67
N PHE A 344 -5.04 -13.48 -13.43
CA PHE A 344 -4.48 -14.20 -12.27
C PHE A 344 -3.05 -13.80 -11.87
N GLY A 345 -2.66 -12.53 -12.01
CA GLY A 345 -1.44 -12.03 -11.36
C GLY A 345 -1.49 -12.24 -9.84
N ALA A 346 -0.34 -12.57 -9.23
CA ALA A 346 -0.26 -12.72 -7.78
C ALA A 346 -0.55 -11.37 -7.10
N SER A 347 -1.41 -11.39 -6.09
CA SER A 347 -1.80 -10.18 -5.37
C SER A 347 -0.69 -9.76 -4.42
N VAL A 348 0.27 -9.03 -4.97
CA VAL A 348 1.38 -8.37 -4.30
C VAL A 348 1.63 -7.05 -5.04
N THR A 349 2.25 -6.06 -4.40
CA THR A 349 2.46 -4.74 -5.02
C THR A 349 3.21 -4.87 -6.35
N PRO A 350 2.76 -4.22 -7.44
CA PRO A 350 1.64 -3.27 -7.51
C PRO A 350 0.26 -3.90 -7.81
N VAL A 351 0.21 -5.16 -8.22
CA VAL A 351 -1.01 -5.87 -8.65
C VAL A 351 -2.09 -5.89 -7.58
N SER A 352 -1.74 -6.06 -6.30
CA SER A 352 -2.71 -6.00 -5.21
C SER A 352 -3.46 -4.66 -5.13
N GLN A 353 -2.77 -3.55 -5.43
CA GLN A 353 -3.39 -2.23 -5.49
C GLN A 353 -4.25 -2.08 -6.75
N PHE A 354 -3.80 -2.61 -7.89
CA PHE A 354 -4.60 -2.60 -9.12
C PHE A 354 -5.93 -3.33 -8.94
N TYR A 355 -5.89 -4.50 -8.32
CA TYR A 355 -7.10 -5.27 -8.00
C TYR A 355 -8.03 -4.52 -7.06
N PHE A 356 -7.51 -3.95 -5.97
CA PHE A 356 -8.36 -3.19 -5.05
C PHE A 356 -8.95 -1.95 -5.72
N GLN A 357 -8.14 -1.15 -6.43
CA GLN A 357 -8.60 0.09 -7.08
C GLN A 357 -9.69 -0.20 -8.11
N GLN A 358 -9.49 -1.23 -8.94
CA GLN A 358 -10.51 -1.62 -9.91
C GLN A 358 -11.78 -2.15 -9.23
N ALA A 359 -11.64 -2.95 -8.16
CA ALA A 359 -12.78 -3.44 -7.39
C ALA A 359 -13.55 -2.31 -6.70
N PHE A 360 -12.84 -1.31 -6.17
CA PHE A 360 -13.40 -0.10 -5.58
C PHE A 360 -14.12 0.74 -6.63
N ALA A 361 -13.51 0.97 -7.79
CA ALA A 361 -14.14 1.65 -8.92
C ALA A 361 -15.43 0.93 -9.36
N ASN A 362 -15.42 -0.41 -9.47
CA ASN A 362 -16.61 -1.19 -9.78
C ASN A 362 -17.72 -1.02 -8.72
N THR A 363 -17.37 -0.77 -7.46
CA THR A 363 -18.32 -0.51 -6.37
C THR A 363 -18.91 0.90 -6.45
N VAL A 364 -18.06 1.93 -6.61
CA VAL A 364 -18.48 3.33 -6.50
C VAL A 364 -18.94 3.94 -7.83
N GLN A 365 -18.35 3.54 -8.95
CA GLN A 365 -18.59 4.11 -10.27
C GLN A 365 -19.44 3.20 -11.16
N GLY A 366 -19.76 1.99 -10.68
CA GLY A 366 -20.52 0.98 -11.38
C GLY A 366 -19.64 -0.03 -12.10
N HIS A 367 -20.18 -1.24 -12.22
CA HIS A 367 -19.49 -2.42 -12.74
C HIS A 367 -18.87 -2.18 -14.13
N TRP A 368 -17.53 -2.26 -14.21
CA TRP A 368 -16.70 -2.08 -15.42
C TRP A 368 -16.94 -0.78 -16.21
N LYS A 369 -17.60 0.23 -15.63
CA LYS A 369 -17.80 1.52 -16.29
C LYS A 369 -16.50 2.30 -16.44
N LYS A 370 -15.60 2.17 -15.47
CA LYS A 370 -14.28 2.80 -15.47
C LYS A 370 -13.19 1.75 -15.28
N ILE A 371 -12.20 1.77 -16.17
CA ILE A 371 -10.94 1.05 -15.99
C ILE A 371 -9.94 1.97 -15.28
N THR A 372 -9.36 1.50 -14.18
CA THR A 372 -8.28 2.21 -13.49
C THR A 372 -6.97 2.05 -14.27
N ASP A 373 -6.15 3.10 -14.29
CA ASP A 373 -4.95 3.17 -15.13
C ASP A 373 -3.99 1.98 -14.91
N GLY A 374 -3.68 1.67 -13.65
CA GLY A 374 -2.79 0.56 -13.30
C GLY A 374 -3.33 -0.80 -13.72
N TYR A 375 -4.62 -1.09 -13.45
CA TYR A 375 -5.24 -2.35 -13.85
C TYR A 375 -5.33 -2.47 -15.37
N GLY A 376 -5.72 -1.39 -16.06
CA GLY A 376 -5.79 -1.34 -17.52
C GLY A 376 -4.44 -1.57 -18.18
N LYS A 377 -3.39 -0.87 -17.74
CA LYS A 377 -2.02 -1.09 -18.23
C LYS A 377 -1.53 -2.52 -17.98
N MET A 378 -1.89 -3.13 -16.84
CA MET A 378 -1.55 -4.52 -16.54
C MET A 378 -2.20 -5.48 -17.54
N VAL A 379 -3.53 -5.39 -17.75
CA VAL A 379 -4.23 -6.30 -18.69
C VAL A 379 -3.86 -6.05 -20.15
N LEU A 380 -3.36 -4.85 -20.48
CA LEU A 380 -2.83 -4.51 -21.80
C LEU A 380 -1.37 -4.94 -22.01
N GLY A 381 -0.66 -5.43 -20.98
CA GLY A 381 0.70 -5.95 -21.08
C GLY A 381 1.83 -4.95 -20.77
N TYR A 382 1.51 -3.72 -20.37
CA TYR A 382 2.51 -2.67 -20.06
C TYR A 382 3.25 -2.90 -18.73
N PHE A 383 2.80 -3.86 -17.91
CA PHE A 383 3.51 -4.32 -16.70
C PHE A 383 4.16 -5.69 -16.86
N GLY A 384 4.06 -6.29 -18.06
CA GLY A 384 4.51 -7.65 -18.33
C GLY A 384 3.34 -8.58 -18.64
N LYS A 385 3.66 -9.86 -18.84
CA LYS A 385 2.72 -10.90 -19.21
C LYS A 385 2.02 -11.47 -17.98
N THR A 386 0.69 -11.40 -17.96
CA THR A 386 -0.12 -12.03 -16.92
C THR A 386 -0.05 -13.58 -17.00
N PRO A 387 -0.23 -14.30 -15.88
CA PRO A 387 -0.21 -15.77 -15.84
C PRO A 387 -1.17 -16.44 -16.82
N ALA A 388 -2.38 -15.90 -16.96
CA ALA A 388 -3.33 -16.28 -17.99
C ALA A 388 -3.73 -15.08 -18.84
N ARG A 389 -4.32 -15.36 -20.02
CA ARG A 389 -4.87 -14.30 -20.87
C ARG A 389 -6.00 -13.57 -20.13
N PRO A 390 -5.95 -12.24 -20.00
CA PRO A 390 -7.05 -11.47 -19.42
C PRO A 390 -8.32 -11.58 -20.26
N ASP A 391 -9.46 -11.25 -19.64
CA ASP A 391 -10.78 -11.28 -20.27
C ASP A 391 -10.85 -10.32 -21.47
N GLU A 392 -11.35 -10.80 -22.62
CA GLU A 392 -11.29 -10.05 -23.88
C GLU A 392 -12.08 -8.73 -23.82
N GLU A 393 -13.21 -8.71 -23.11
CA GLU A 393 -14.01 -7.50 -22.95
C GLU A 393 -13.31 -6.48 -22.06
N VAL A 394 -12.67 -6.93 -20.99
CA VAL A 394 -11.87 -6.04 -20.13
C VAL A 394 -10.67 -5.46 -20.87
N VAL A 395 -10.00 -6.26 -21.71
CA VAL A 395 -8.90 -5.79 -22.58
C VAL A 395 -9.41 -4.73 -23.57
N ARG A 396 -10.57 -4.96 -24.19
CA ARG A 396 -11.21 -3.99 -25.11
C ARG A 396 -11.53 -2.67 -24.38
N LEU A 397 -12.19 -2.75 -23.22
CA LEU A 397 -12.52 -1.57 -22.41
C LEU A 397 -11.26 -0.82 -21.95
N ALA A 398 -10.22 -1.53 -21.51
CA ALA A 398 -8.96 -0.92 -21.11
C ALA A 398 -8.30 -0.19 -22.29
N SER A 399 -8.28 -0.82 -23.47
CA SER A 399 -7.68 -0.23 -24.67
C SER A 399 -8.42 1.05 -25.10
N GLU A 400 -9.75 1.00 -25.14
CA GLU A 400 -10.58 2.14 -25.53
C GLU A 400 -10.49 3.30 -24.52
N GLN A 401 -10.57 3.01 -23.22
CA GLN A 401 -10.59 4.06 -22.19
C GLN A 401 -9.22 4.69 -21.92
N LEU A 402 -8.12 3.94 -22.13
CA LEU A 402 -6.76 4.45 -21.95
C LEU A 402 -6.12 4.95 -23.24
N GLY A 403 -6.70 4.65 -24.40
CA GLY A 403 -6.12 4.99 -25.71
C GLY A 403 -4.83 4.24 -26.00
N LEU A 404 -4.67 3.04 -25.41
CA LEU A 404 -3.46 2.22 -25.51
C LEU A 404 -3.78 0.90 -26.21
N ALA A 405 -2.95 0.48 -27.16
CA ALA A 405 -3.09 -0.84 -27.78
C ALA A 405 -2.52 -1.93 -26.85
N PRO A 406 -3.10 -3.14 -26.82
CA PRO A 406 -2.46 -4.27 -26.17
C PRO A 406 -1.06 -4.51 -26.73
N THR A 407 -0.11 -4.83 -25.86
CA THR A 407 1.31 -5.05 -26.20
C THR A 407 1.83 -6.35 -25.60
N VAL A 408 2.84 -6.91 -26.26
CA VAL A 408 3.64 -8.05 -25.78
C VAL A 408 5.11 -7.69 -25.57
N GLU A 409 5.43 -6.42 -25.83
CA GLU A 409 6.79 -5.90 -25.77
C GLU A 409 7.36 -5.99 -24.35
N ASP A 410 8.68 -6.03 -24.26
CA ASP A 410 9.37 -6.05 -22.97
C ASP A 410 9.19 -4.71 -22.24
N VAL A 411 8.85 -4.77 -20.95
CA VAL A 411 8.61 -3.59 -20.11
C VAL A 411 9.86 -2.69 -20.08
N HIS A 412 11.04 -3.29 -20.06
CA HIS A 412 12.30 -2.54 -20.04
C HIS A 412 12.52 -1.77 -21.34
N ASP A 413 12.17 -2.35 -22.49
CA ASP A 413 12.30 -1.66 -23.79
C ASP A 413 11.33 -0.48 -23.91
N ILE A 414 10.12 -0.62 -23.35
CA ILE A 414 9.15 0.48 -23.23
C ILE A 414 9.74 1.59 -22.33
N ASN A 415 10.28 1.23 -21.17
CA ASN A 415 10.83 2.19 -20.21
C ASN A 415 12.06 2.92 -20.75
N ASP A 416 12.96 2.21 -21.45
CA ASP A 416 14.20 2.80 -21.99
C ASP A 416 13.92 3.82 -23.10
N ARG A 417 12.79 3.69 -23.82
CA ARG A 417 12.35 4.69 -24.82
C ARG A 417 11.57 5.84 -24.21
N ASN A 418 11.15 5.75 -22.95
CA ASN A 418 10.40 6.81 -22.31
C ASN A 418 11.35 7.96 -21.91
N PRO A 419 11.21 9.17 -22.49
CA PRO A 419 12.08 10.30 -22.18
C PRO A 419 11.90 10.85 -20.76
N GLU A 420 10.85 10.42 -20.05
CA GLU A 420 10.53 10.79 -18.67
C GLU A 420 11.04 9.76 -17.65
N LEU A 421 11.85 8.79 -18.09
CA LEU A 421 12.53 7.82 -17.23
C LEU A 421 14.06 7.90 -17.41
N GLY A 422 14.79 7.22 -16.54
CA GLY A 422 16.24 7.10 -16.64
C GLY A 422 17.05 8.15 -15.92
N VAL A 423 18.35 7.88 -15.87
CA VAL A 423 19.35 8.70 -15.17
C VAL A 423 19.41 10.10 -15.78
N ALA A 424 19.34 10.22 -17.11
CA ALA A 424 19.42 11.50 -17.80
C ALA A 424 18.23 12.42 -17.45
N TYR A 425 17.01 11.88 -17.46
CA TYR A 425 15.81 12.63 -17.09
C TYR A 425 15.88 13.11 -15.64
N ASN A 426 16.20 12.21 -14.71
CA ASN A 426 16.27 12.54 -13.29
C ASN A 426 17.40 13.53 -12.96
N LYS A 427 18.55 13.46 -13.65
CA LYS A 427 19.60 14.49 -13.58
C LYS A 427 19.07 15.87 -13.97
N SER A 428 18.25 15.95 -15.01
CA SER A 428 17.65 17.21 -15.45
C SER A 428 16.67 17.79 -14.41
N LEU A 429 15.89 16.94 -13.74
CA LEU A 429 14.98 17.35 -12.66
C LEU A 429 15.77 17.93 -11.47
N LEU A 430 16.81 17.22 -11.03
CA LEU A 430 17.69 17.68 -9.95
C LEU A 430 18.39 18.99 -10.31
N GLN A 431 18.86 19.14 -11.55
CA GLN A 431 19.48 20.38 -12.02
C GLN A 431 18.51 21.57 -11.96
N LYS A 432 17.27 21.39 -12.44
CA LYS A 432 16.20 22.41 -12.37
C LYS A 432 15.87 22.77 -10.92
N ALA A 433 15.91 21.79 -10.03
CA ALA A 433 15.66 21.95 -8.61
C ALA A 433 16.87 22.50 -7.81
N HIS A 434 18.02 22.72 -8.46
CA HIS A 434 19.30 23.13 -7.84
C HIS A 434 19.82 22.12 -6.79
N ILE A 435 19.57 20.83 -7.01
CA ILE A 435 19.97 19.72 -6.14
C ILE A 435 21.21 19.03 -6.72
N PRO A 436 22.21 18.61 -5.91
CA PRO A 436 23.36 17.85 -6.39
C PRO A 436 22.93 16.57 -7.14
N GLN A 437 23.56 16.32 -8.29
CA GLN A 437 23.27 15.16 -9.14
C GLN A 437 24.12 13.92 -8.72
N THR A 438 24.06 13.55 -7.44
CA THR A 438 24.68 12.32 -6.95
C THR A 438 23.86 11.10 -7.38
N ASP A 439 24.49 9.93 -7.41
CA ASP A 439 23.82 8.66 -7.73
C ASP A 439 22.62 8.41 -6.79
N GLU A 440 22.76 8.72 -5.48
CA GLU A 440 21.68 8.62 -4.50
C GLU A 440 20.52 9.56 -4.82
N ASN A 441 20.79 10.83 -5.12
CA ASN A 441 19.74 11.81 -5.41
C ASN A 441 19.02 11.48 -6.72
N ILE A 442 19.74 10.99 -7.73
CA ILE A 442 19.16 10.52 -9.00
C ILE A 442 18.21 9.36 -8.72
N PHE A 443 18.65 8.40 -7.90
CA PHE A 443 17.85 7.25 -7.56
C PHE A 443 16.61 7.61 -6.72
N ILE A 444 16.75 8.52 -5.76
CA ILE A 444 15.62 9.08 -4.99
C ILE A 444 14.65 9.76 -5.94
N ALA A 445 15.09 10.65 -6.83
CA ALA A 445 14.20 11.28 -7.80
C ALA A 445 13.45 10.26 -8.68
N ALA A 446 14.15 9.22 -9.17
CA ALA A 446 13.55 8.21 -10.04
C ALA A 446 12.51 7.32 -9.33
N THR A 447 12.74 6.97 -8.07
CA THR A 447 11.94 5.97 -7.34
C THR A 447 10.91 6.58 -6.38
N CYS A 448 11.13 7.82 -5.95
CA CYS A 448 10.29 8.58 -5.03
C CYS A 448 9.58 9.76 -5.72
N GLY A 449 9.90 10.06 -6.97
CA GLY A 449 9.23 11.08 -7.78
C GLY A 449 9.27 12.47 -7.11
N ALA A 450 8.15 13.20 -7.23
CA ALA A 450 8.00 14.54 -6.67
C ALA A 450 8.23 14.58 -5.15
N LYS A 451 7.75 13.57 -4.40
CA LYS A 451 7.99 13.48 -2.95
C LYS A 451 9.46 13.31 -2.59
N GLY A 452 10.21 12.55 -3.40
CA GLY A 452 11.65 12.41 -3.25
C GLY A 452 12.38 13.74 -3.46
N ILE A 453 12.00 14.48 -4.51
CA ILE A 453 12.56 15.81 -4.79
C ILE A 453 12.22 16.80 -3.66
N ALA A 454 10.97 16.79 -3.17
CA ALA A 454 10.54 17.64 -2.07
C ALA A 454 11.36 17.36 -0.79
N PHE A 455 11.58 16.09 -0.44
CA PHE A 455 12.48 15.70 0.65
C PHE A 455 13.90 16.26 0.45
N LEU A 456 14.47 16.15 -0.74
CA LEU A 456 15.81 16.66 -1.05
C LEU A 456 15.90 18.19 -0.97
N GLN A 457 14.77 18.90 -1.02
CA GLN A 457 14.66 20.35 -0.81
C GLN A 457 14.37 20.74 0.64
N GLY A 458 14.18 19.75 1.53
CA GLY A 458 13.77 19.97 2.91
C GLY A 458 12.26 20.24 3.09
N ASP A 459 11.45 20.02 2.05
CA ASP A 459 9.98 20.13 2.10
C ASP A 459 9.37 18.74 2.31
N CYS A 460 9.52 18.20 3.52
CA CYS A 460 8.88 16.96 3.94
C CYS A 460 8.19 17.16 5.28
N ALA A 461 6.97 16.63 5.40
CA ALA A 461 6.23 16.61 6.66
C ALA A 461 6.19 15.18 7.20
N THR A 462 6.22 15.04 8.53
CA THR A 462 5.97 13.73 9.15
C THR A 462 4.56 13.23 8.80
N GLY A 463 4.51 11.98 8.33
CA GLY A 463 3.28 11.21 8.14
C GLY A 463 3.13 10.08 9.16
N ILE A 464 3.98 10.05 10.19
CA ILE A 464 3.94 9.05 11.25
C ILE A 464 2.68 9.25 12.09
N ARG A 465 2.02 8.13 12.43
CA ARG A 465 0.80 8.16 13.24
C ARG A 465 1.14 7.69 14.65
N TYR A 466 1.21 8.62 15.60
CA TYR A 466 1.36 8.28 17.01
C TYR A 466 0.00 8.07 17.68
N LYS A 467 -0.05 7.24 18.72
CA LYS A 467 -1.27 7.02 19.50
C LYS A 467 -1.83 8.31 20.10
N ALA A 468 -0.95 9.23 20.50
CA ALA A 468 -1.33 10.51 21.09
C ALA A 468 -2.15 11.37 20.12
N ASP A 469 -1.75 11.42 18.86
CA ASP A 469 -2.38 12.23 17.82
C ASP A 469 -3.78 11.68 17.49
N ILE A 470 -3.88 10.37 17.28
CA ILE A 470 -5.15 9.69 16.99
C ILE A 470 -6.15 9.81 18.15
N ALA A 471 -5.67 9.80 19.40
CA ALA A 471 -6.53 9.99 20.56
C ALA A 471 -7.14 11.40 20.62
N VAL A 472 -6.46 12.41 20.05
CA VAL A 472 -7.01 13.77 19.90
C VAL A 472 -8.05 13.80 18.79
N GLU A 473 -7.78 13.19 17.63
CA GLU A 473 -8.72 13.08 16.49
C GLU A 473 -10.05 12.41 16.90
N ILE A 474 -9.97 11.27 17.61
CA ILE A 474 -11.16 10.55 18.08
C ILE A 474 -11.98 11.40 19.07
N LYS A 475 -11.32 12.17 19.95
CA LYS A 475 -12.03 13.06 20.88
C LYS A 475 -12.68 14.24 20.16
N ALA A 476 -12.13 14.67 19.03
CA ALA A 476 -12.68 15.76 18.22
C ALA A 476 -13.90 15.32 17.39
N THR A 477 -14.02 14.02 17.07
CA THR A 477 -15.14 13.48 16.28
C THR A 477 -16.34 13.17 17.19
N PRO A 478 -17.49 13.86 17.06
CA PRO A 478 -18.65 13.60 17.92
C PRO A 478 -19.15 12.16 17.76
N ARG A 479 -19.29 11.43 18.87
CA ARG A 479 -19.78 10.03 18.89
C ARG A 479 -21.12 9.85 18.16
N ALA A 480 -21.96 10.89 18.13
CA ALA A 480 -23.23 10.88 17.41
C ALA A 480 -23.05 10.78 15.89
N GLU A 481 -22.00 11.38 15.32
CA GLU A 481 -21.71 11.34 13.89
C GLU A 481 -21.21 9.96 13.45
N VAL A 482 -20.37 9.32 14.27
CA VAL A 482 -19.89 7.95 14.02
C VAL A 482 -21.05 6.94 14.06
N VAL A 483 -21.96 7.08 15.02
CA VAL A 483 -23.16 6.23 15.15
C VAL A 483 -24.13 6.47 13.99
N ALA A 484 -24.36 7.73 13.60
CA ALA A 484 -25.20 8.06 12.46
C ALA A 484 -24.63 7.50 11.13
N ALA A 485 -23.33 7.64 10.90
CA ALA A 485 -22.66 7.08 9.73
C ALA A 485 -22.75 5.55 9.67
N TYR A 486 -22.61 4.86 10.82
CA TYR A 486 -22.76 3.41 10.90
C TYR A 486 -24.19 2.95 10.58
N HIS A 487 -25.22 3.61 11.15
CA HIS A 487 -26.61 3.26 10.87
C HIS A 487 -27.00 3.52 9.42
N GLU A 488 -26.55 4.64 8.85
CA GLU A 488 -26.81 5.00 7.46
C GLU A 488 -26.16 4.00 6.49
N ALA A 489 -24.93 3.56 6.79
CA ALA A 489 -24.19 2.55 6.03
C ALA A 489 -24.87 1.17 5.97
N HIS A 490 -25.64 0.81 7.00
CA HIS A 490 -26.24 -0.53 7.16
C HIS A 490 -27.76 -0.51 7.04
N LYS A 491 -28.33 0.57 6.52
CA LYS A 491 -29.79 0.75 6.35
C LYS A 491 -30.42 -0.21 5.31
N HIS A 492 -29.61 -0.89 4.49
CA HIS A 492 -30.07 -1.78 3.42
C HIS A 492 -29.59 -3.23 3.58
N ASP A 493 -29.01 -3.58 4.73
CA ASP A 493 -28.52 -4.95 4.97
C ASP A 493 -29.69 -5.92 5.23
N ILE A 494 -29.69 -7.04 4.51
CA ILE A 494 -30.79 -8.01 4.38
C ILE A 494 -31.00 -8.86 5.65
N HIS A 495 -30.07 -8.76 6.62
CA HIS A 495 -30.10 -9.49 7.89
C HIS A 495 -30.36 -8.60 9.13
N GLN A 496 -30.93 -7.41 8.92
CA GLN A 496 -31.13 -6.34 9.92
C GLN A 496 -31.75 -6.73 11.28
N LYS A 497 -32.49 -7.85 11.38
CA LYS A 497 -33.22 -8.21 12.61
C LYS A 497 -32.43 -9.08 13.60
N GLU A 498 -31.49 -9.89 13.16
CA GLU A 498 -30.83 -10.88 14.03
C GLU A 498 -29.45 -10.45 14.55
N VAL A 499 -28.74 -9.61 13.80
CA VAL A 499 -27.40 -9.10 14.17
C VAL A 499 -27.49 -7.92 15.15
N ASN A 500 -28.49 -7.04 14.99
CA ASN A 500 -28.65 -5.85 15.82
C ASN A 500 -29.02 -6.19 17.28
N HIS A 501 -29.81 -7.24 17.52
CA HIS A 501 -30.21 -7.60 18.88
C HIS A 501 -29.03 -7.99 19.77
N ARG A 502 -28.03 -8.69 19.19
CA ARG A 502 -26.81 -9.09 19.91
C ARG A 502 -25.85 -7.93 20.17
N LEU A 503 -25.79 -6.95 19.26
CA LEU A 503 -24.97 -5.74 19.42
C LEU A 503 -25.57 -4.79 20.47
N GLU A 504 -26.89 -4.59 20.45
CA GLU A 504 -27.60 -3.80 21.47
C GLU A 504 -27.49 -4.43 22.88
N GLU A 505 -27.55 -5.76 22.97
CA GLU A 505 -27.27 -6.48 24.22
C GLU A 505 -25.82 -6.33 24.71
N LEU A 506 -24.86 -6.18 23.80
CA LEU A 506 -23.44 -6.00 24.15
C LEU A 506 -23.19 -4.57 24.67
N PHE A 507 -23.78 -3.57 24.01
CA PHE A 507 -23.63 -2.16 24.37
C PHE A 507 -24.37 -1.77 25.66
N SER A 508 -25.47 -2.43 25.98
CA SER A 508 -26.21 -2.22 27.24
C SER A 508 -25.51 -2.80 28.48
N LYS A 509 -24.49 -3.65 28.30
CA LYS A 509 -23.72 -4.30 29.39
C LYS A 509 -22.42 -3.58 29.77
N LEU A 510 -22.07 -2.48 29.10
CA LEU A 510 -20.90 -1.67 29.47
C LEU A 510 -21.24 -0.67 30.59
N PRO A 511 -20.44 -0.57 31.67
CA PRO A 511 -20.74 0.36 32.75
C PRO A 511 -20.69 1.81 32.26
N SER A 512 -21.77 2.56 32.52
CA SER A 512 -21.82 4.00 32.29
C SER A 512 -20.89 4.72 33.29
N ALA A 513 -19.82 5.34 32.80
CA ALA A 513 -19.07 6.29 33.61
C ALA A 513 -19.93 7.52 33.91
N THR A 514 -20.00 7.88 35.18
CA THR A 514 -20.77 9.01 35.71
C THR A 514 -20.27 10.33 35.10
N PRO A 515 -21.15 11.25 34.67
CA PRO A 515 -20.71 12.53 34.13
C PRO A 515 -20.15 13.44 35.23
N VAL A 516 -18.97 14.01 35.01
CA VAL A 516 -18.48 15.18 35.75
C VAL A 516 -19.16 16.42 35.14
N PRO A 517 -19.71 17.35 35.94
CA PRO A 517 -20.38 18.54 35.41
C PRO A 517 -19.34 19.50 34.83
N VAL A 518 -19.34 19.65 33.50
CA VAL A 518 -18.59 20.70 32.81
C VAL A 518 -19.50 21.93 32.72
N GLN A 519 -19.03 23.06 33.25
CA GLN A 519 -19.66 24.36 33.05
C GLN A 519 -19.75 24.68 31.56
N SER A 520 -20.97 24.95 31.09
CA SER A 520 -21.27 25.32 29.72
C SER A 520 -20.79 26.74 29.43
N ALA A 521 -19.61 26.86 28.82
CA ALA A 521 -19.33 27.99 27.95
C ALA A 521 -19.76 27.60 26.54
N SER A 522 -20.92 28.08 26.11
CA SER A 522 -21.37 27.95 24.72
C SER A 522 -20.39 28.67 23.81
N LYS A 523 -19.55 27.93 23.09
CA LYS A 523 -18.84 28.48 21.94
C LYS A 523 -19.82 28.55 20.77
N VAL A 524 -20.13 29.78 20.36
CA VAL A 524 -20.78 30.09 19.10
C VAL A 524 -19.84 29.65 17.98
N ILE A 525 -20.30 28.76 17.09
CA ILE A 525 -19.59 28.42 15.87
C ILE A 525 -19.96 29.48 14.83
N SER A 526 -19.00 30.30 14.42
CA SER A 526 -19.15 31.17 13.25
C SER A 526 -18.90 30.33 12.00
N MET A 527 -19.93 30.11 11.17
CA MET A 527 -19.76 29.57 9.82
C MET A 527 -20.04 30.69 8.82
N ALA A 528 -18.99 31.12 8.12
CA ALA A 528 -19.09 31.93 6.92
C ALA A 528 -18.62 31.10 5.73
N GLY A 529 -19.39 31.11 4.64
CA GLY A 529 -19.09 30.33 3.45
C GLY A 529 -20.32 30.04 2.61
N ASN A 530 -20.08 29.62 1.37
CA ASN A 530 -21.10 29.16 0.43
C ASN A 530 -21.22 27.65 0.55
N PHE A 531 -22.42 27.16 0.85
CA PHE A 531 -22.70 25.73 0.98
C PHE A 531 -23.72 25.33 -0.09
N THR A 532 -23.45 24.25 -0.80
CA THR A 532 -24.40 23.69 -1.76
C THR A 532 -25.26 22.66 -1.06
N VAL A 533 -26.56 22.91 -1.01
CA VAL A 533 -27.56 22.03 -0.40
C VAL A 533 -28.49 21.54 -1.51
N PHE A 534 -28.77 20.23 -1.52
CA PHE A 534 -29.67 19.63 -2.51
C PHE A 534 -31.09 19.61 -1.94
N VAL A 535 -32.02 20.29 -2.60
CA VAL A 535 -33.46 20.25 -2.28
C VAL A 535 -34.17 19.64 -3.48
N ASP A 536 -34.87 18.52 -3.26
CA ASP A 536 -35.57 17.75 -4.29
C ASP A 536 -34.69 17.38 -5.50
N GLY A 537 -33.41 17.08 -5.24
CA GLY A 537 -32.44 16.66 -6.26
C GLY A 537 -31.84 17.79 -7.09
N ALA A 538 -32.23 19.05 -6.87
CA ALA A 538 -31.61 20.21 -7.48
C ALA A 538 -30.63 20.90 -6.51
N PRO A 539 -29.41 21.28 -6.96
CA PRO A 539 -28.45 21.98 -6.12
C PRO A 539 -28.85 23.44 -5.93
N TYR A 540 -28.85 23.90 -4.67
CA TYR A 540 -29.03 25.30 -4.30
C TYR A 540 -27.85 25.75 -3.46
N THR A 541 -27.20 26.85 -3.86
CA THR A 541 -26.13 27.46 -3.06
C THR A 541 -26.74 28.42 -2.04
N VAL A 542 -26.45 28.17 -0.76
CA VAL A 542 -26.84 29.02 0.36
C VAL A 542 -25.58 29.67 0.93
N SER A 543 -25.57 31.00 0.98
CA SER A 543 -24.47 31.80 1.51
C SER A 543 -24.82 32.29 2.91
N PHE A 544 -23.96 32.05 3.89
CA PHE A 544 -24.09 32.62 5.24
C PHE A 544 -23.11 33.78 5.41
N ALA A 545 -23.63 34.97 5.72
CA ALA A 545 -22.82 36.12 6.09
C ALA A 545 -22.38 36.00 7.55
N GLU A 546 -21.15 36.46 7.81
CA GLU A 546 -20.52 36.39 9.13
C GLU A 546 -21.34 37.16 10.18
N GLY A 547 -21.74 36.48 11.26
CA GLY A 547 -22.42 37.10 12.42
C GLY A 547 -23.93 36.86 12.56
N SER A 548 -24.57 36.02 11.73
CA SER A 548 -25.98 35.66 11.93
C SER A 548 -26.14 34.40 12.79
N ALA A 549 -26.60 34.57 14.03
CA ALA A 549 -27.00 33.46 14.90
C ALA A 549 -28.41 32.97 14.50
N ILE A 550 -28.57 31.67 14.22
CA ILE A 550 -29.87 31.06 13.96
C ILE A 550 -30.41 30.55 15.31
N ASN A 551 -31.45 31.20 15.83
CA ASN A 551 -32.19 30.72 16.99
C ASN A 551 -33.53 30.14 16.50
N PRO A 552 -33.79 28.82 16.63
CA PRO A 552 -35.01 28.23 16.07
C PRO A 552 -36.19 28.44 17.02
N GLN A 553 -36.85 29.61 16.96
CA GLN A 553 -38.18 29.77 17.52
C GLN A 553 -39.01 30.87 16.82
N SER A 554 -40.20 30.45 16.36
CA SER A 554 -41.37 31.20 15.91
C SER A 554 -41.22 32.22 14.77
N VAL A 555 -41.83 31.89 13.62
CA VAL A 555 -42.15 32.81 12.53
C VAL A 555 -43.29 33.76 12.92
N ALA A 556 -43.02 35.06 12.88
CA ALA A 556 -44.03 36.11 12.73
C ALA A 556 -43.48 37.17 11.76
N ALA A 557 -44.25 37.46 10.71
CA ALA A 557 -43.87 38.35 9.62
C ALA A 557 -44.00 39.83 10.00
N ALA A 558 -42.99 40.65 9.67
CA ALA A 558 -43.06 42.11 9.61
C ALA A 558 -42.03 42.64 8.58
N PRO A 559 -42.25 43.84 7.99
CA PRO A 559 -41.85 44.13 6.61
C PRO A 559 -40.42 44.67 6.45
N VAL A 560 -39.94 44.51 5.21
CA VAL A 560 -38.59 44.78 4.70
C VAL A 560 -38.26 46.28 4.73
N ALA A 561 -37.09 46.62 5.25
CA ALA A 561 -36.43 47.91 5.03
C ALA A 561 -35.15 47.67 4.20
N GLU A 562 -35.04 48.42 3.10
CA GLU A 562 -33.89 48.41 2.17
C GLU A 562 -32.60 48.89 2.87
N ALA A 563 -31.53 48.13 2.68
CA ALA A 563 -30.16 48.59 2.91
C ALA A 563 -29.25 48.04 1.81
N ASP A 564 -28.36 48.91 1.32
CA ASP A 564 -27.59 48.84 0.08
C ASP A 564 -26.85 47.53 -0.21
N ALA A 565 -26.89 47.14 -1.49
CA ALA A 565 -26.21 45.97 -2.03
C ALA A 565 -24.69 46.19 -2.15
N ALA A 566 -23.91 45.35 -1.47
CA ALA A 566 -22.53 45.06 -1.86
C ALA A 566 -22.51 44.10 -3.07
N PRO A 567 -21.55 44.21 -4.00
CA PRO A 567 -21.55 43.44 -5.23
C PRO A 567 -21.36 41.94 -4.95
N ALA A 568 -22.18 41.11 -5.58
CA ALA A 568 -22.12 39.66 -5.50
C ALA A 568 -20.78 39.11 -6.04
N PRO A 569 -20.23 38.01 -5.47
CA PRO A 569 -19.07 37.33 -6.03
C PRO A 569 -19.41 36.81 -7.43
N GLN A 570 -18.58 37.16 -8.41
CA GLN A 570 -18.71 36.68 -9.79
C GLN A 570 -18.49 35.16 -9.82
N ILE A 571 -19.52 34.43 -10.25
CA ILE A 571 -19.38 33.04 -10.68
C ILE A 571 -18.67 33.08 -12.03
N HIS A 572 -17.42 32.64 -12.07
CA HIS A 572 -16.73 32.43 -13.34
C HIS A 572 -17.36 31.22 -14.04
N ALA A 573 -18.03 31.47 -15.18
CA ALA A 573 -18.54 30.44 -16.06
C ALA A 573 -17.37 29.78 -16.79
N GLY A 574 -16.76 28.78 -16.16
CA GLY A 574 -15.71 27.94 -16.74
C GLY A 574 -16.09 26.45 -16.70
N ILE A 575 -15.45 25.65 -17.55
CA ILE A 575 -15.56 24.19 -17.56
C ILE A 575 -14.92 23.66 -16.26
N PRO A 576 -15.69 22.94 -15.41
CA PRO A 576 -15.18 22.44 -14.14
C PRO A 576 -14.21 21.28 -14.33
N VAL A 577 -13.19 21.23 -13.49
CA VAL A 577 -12.25 20.10 -13.36
C VAL A 577 -12.58 19.37 -12.05
N PRO A 578 -13.36 18.28 -12.11
CA PRO A 578 -13.73 17.53 -10.92
C PRO A 578 -12.61 16.58 -10.46
N ALA A 579 -12.55 16.31 -9.16
CA ALA A 579 -11.76 15.23 -8.60
C ALA A 579 -12.25 13.87 -9.14
N VAL A 580 -11.33 13.11 -9.73
CA VAL A 580 -11.62 11.82 -10.40
C VAL A 580 -11.81 10.65 -9.43
N MET A 581 -11.39 10.82 -8.19
CA MET A 581 -11.54 9.87 -7.09
C MET A 581 -11.46 10.59 -5.74
N PRO A 582 -12.05 10.03 -4.67
CA PRO A 582 -11.84 10.54 -3.32
C PRO A 582 -10.37 10.38 -2.89
N GLY A 583 -9.79 11.40 -2.27
CA GLY A 583 -8.40 11.39 -1.81
C GLY A 583 -7.96 12.77 -1.30
N ASN A 584 -6.65 12.94 -1.10
CA ASN A 584 -6.09 14.24 -0.71
C ASN A 584 -5.39 14.89 -1.90
N VAL A 585 -5.52 16.21 -2.07
CA VAL A 585 -4.80 16.95 -3.10
C VAL A 585 -3.30 16.94 -2.78
N PHE A 586 -2.53 16.19 -3.56
CA PHE A 586 -1.09 16.03 -3.35
C PHE A 586 -0.29 17.21 -3.90
N SER A 587 -0.61 17.64 -5.12
CA SER A 587 0.01 18.80 -5.76
C SER A 587 -0.98 19.48 -6.69
N ILE A 588 -0.75 20.77 -6.91
CA ILE A 588 -1.43 21.57 -7.93
C ILE A 588 -0.32 22.12 -8.83
N SER A 589 -0.32 21.69 -10.09
CA SER A 589 0.76 21.94 -11.05
C SER A 589 0.58 23.27 -11.81
N VAL A 590 -0.56 23.94 -11.60
CA VAL A 590 -0.97 25.16 -12.32
C VAL A 590 -1.38 26.28 -11.37
N LYS A 591 -1.38 27.52 -11.86
CA LYS A 591 -1.85 28.72 -11.17
C LYS A 591 -3.02 29.34 -11.92
N VAL A 592 -3.82 30.13 -11.20
CA VAL A 592 -4.86 30.96 -11.84
C VAL A 592 -4.21 31.88 -12.86
N GLY A 593 -4.72 31.83 -14.10
CA GLY A 593 -4.20 32.56 -15.25
C GLY A 593 -3.27 31.77 -16.17
N ASP A 594 -2.83 30.57 -15.79
CA ASP A 594 -1.99 29.71 -16.65
C ASP A 594 -2.82 29.13 -17.82
N GLU A 595 -2.18 28.95 -18.97
CA GLU A 595 -2.78 28.26 -20.13
C GLU A 595 -2.42 26.77 -20.08
N VAL A 596 -3.43 25.92 -20.20
CA VAL A 596 -3.30 24.46 -20.19
C VAL A 596 -3.88 23.86 -21.46
N LYS A 597 -3.34 22.72 -21.88
CA LYS A 597 -3.87 21.92 -23.00
C LYS A 597 -4.80 20.83 -22.50
N GLU A 598 -5.73 20.42 -23.35
CA GLU A 598 -6.56 19.25 -23.10
C GLU A 598 -5.67 18.02 -22.84
N GLY A 599 -5.95 17.30 -21.75
CA GLY A 599 -5.18 16.14 -21.32
C GLY A 599 -3.90 16.46 -20.53
N GLU A 600 -3.56 17.74 -20.35
CA GLU A 600 -2.42 18.18 -19.52
C GLU A 600 -2.73 17.96 -18.02
N GLU A 601 -1.72 17.53 -17.26
CA GLU A 601 -1.86 17.33 -15.82
C GLU A 601 -1.92 18.67 -15.08
N VAL A 602 -3.00 18.90 -14.33
CA VAL A 602 -3.23 20.16 -13.60
C VAL A 602 -3.11 20.00 -12.09
N ALA A 603 -3.31 18.79 -11.58
CA ALA A 603 -3.17 18.47 -10.16
C ALA A 603 -2.94 16.96 -10.01
N VAL A 604 -2.52 16.52 -8.82
CA VAL A 604 -2.38 15.12 -8.47
C VAL A 604 -3.17 14.85 -7.19
N ILE A 605 -3.98 13.80 -7.18
CA ILE A 605 -4.67 13.31 -5.99
C ILE A 605 -3.91 12.09 -5.47
N GLU A 606 -3.57 12.09 -4.18
CA GLU A 606 -3.05 10.91 -3.49
C GLU A 606 -4.21 10.13 -2.86
N ALA A 607 -4.32 8.86 -3.25
CA ALA A 607 -5.20 7.89 -2.62
C ALA A 607 -4.56 6.51 -2.71
N MET A 608 -4.71 5.68 -1.66
CA MET A 608 -4.15 4.32 -1.62
C MET A 608 -2.64 4.22 -1.90
N LYS A 609 -1.84 5.21 -1.46
CA LYS A 609 -0.38 5.30 -1.73
C LYS A 609 -0.03 5.39 -3.23
N MET A 610 -0.98 5.77 -4.06
CA MET A 610 -0.80 6.01 -5.50
C MET A 610 -1.17 7.45 -5.82
N GLU A 611 -0.35 8.06 -6.66
CA GLU A 611 -0.58 9.38 -7.22
C GLU A 611 -1.43 9.22 -8.48
N THR A 612 -2.61 9.83 -8.50
CA THR A 612 -3.50 9.84 -9.66
C THR A 612 -3.51 11.24 -10.26
N PRO A 613 -3.00 11.42 -11.49
CA PRO A 613 -3.01 12.72 -12.14
C PRO A 613 -4.44 13.12 -12.53
N VAL A 614 -4.79 14.36 -12.22
CA VAL A 614 -6.01 15.01 -12.68
C VAL A 614 -5.66 15.81 -13.93
N LYS A 615 -6.33 15.48 -15.04
CA LYS A 615 -6.07 16.07 -16.35
C LYS A 615 -7.09 17.15 -16.71
N ALA A 616 -6.65 18.18 -17.42
CA ALA A 616 -7.51 19.23 -17.96
C ALA A 616 -8.51 18.64 -18.97
N PRO A 617 -9.82 18.86 -18.81
CA PRO A 617 -10.85 18.35 -19.73
C PRO A 617 -10.90 19.12 -21.06
N CYS A 618 -10.28 20.30 -21.14
CA CYS A 618 -10.23 21.14 -22.34
C CYS A 618 -8.96 22.00 -22.33
N SER A 619 -8.59 22.52 -23.50
CA SER A 619 -7.55 23.55 -23.58
C SER A 619 -8.15 24.90 -23.21
N GLY A 620 -7.45 25.69 -22.41
CA GLY A 620 -7.94 27.00 -21.98
C GLY A 620 -7.13 27.61 -20.85
N ARG A 621 -7.63 28.70 -20.29
CA ARG A 621 -6.98 29.42 -19.18
C ARG A 621 -7.59 29.00 -17.84
N ILE A 622 -6.77 28.75 -16.82
CA ILE A 622 -7.27 28.47 -15.47
C ILE A 622 -7.93 29.73 -14.88
N LEU A 623 -9.23 29.67 -14.59
CA LEU A 623 -10.00 30.79 -14.06
C LEU A 623 -10.01 30.83 -12.52
N SER A 624 -10.12 29.68 -11.86
CA SER A 624 -10.12 29.59 -10.40
C SER A 624 -9.59 28.25 -9.91
N ILE A 625 -8.96 28.23 -8.74
CA ILE A 625 -8.57 27.00 -8.02
C ILE A 625 -9.21 27.11 -6.63
N THR A 626 -10.04 26.12 -6.26
CA THR A 626 -10.86 26.13 -5.04
C THR A 626 -10.32 25.21 -3.93
N VAL A 627 -9.25 24.47 -4.21
CA VAL A 627 -8.62 23.53 -3.29
C VAL A 627 -7.14 23.89 -3.08
N ALA A 628 -6.59 23.53 -1.94
CA ALA A 628 -5.19 23.68 -1.58
C ALA A 628 -4.49 22.31 -1.43
N LYS A 629 -3.16 22.32 -1.46
CA LYS A 629 -2.34 21.13 -1.14
C LYS A 629 -2.70 20.61 0.24
N GLY A 630 -3.05 19.33 0.34
CA GLY A 630 -3.48 18.66 1.56
C GLY A 630 -4.98 18.60 1.78
N ASP A 631 -5.78 19.34 1.01
CA ASP A 631 -7.24 19.33 1.18
C ASP A 631 -7.82 17.95 0.81
N PRO A 632 -8.74 17.41 1.62
CA PRO A 632 -9.50 16.23 1.25
C PRO A 632 -10.53 16.61 0.18
N VAL A 633 -10.59 15.84 -0.90
CA VAL A 633 -11.57 16.03 -1.98
C VAL A 633 -12.43 14.77 -2.15
N GLY A 634 -13.74 14.98 -2.27
CA GLY A 634 -14.70 13.95 -2.63
C GLY A 634 -14.72 13.66 -4.13
N MET A 635 -15.24 12.50 -4.53
CA MET A 635 -15.46 12.21 -5.95
C MET A 635 -16.40 13.24 -6.57
N GLY A 636 -15.99 13.83 -7.69
CA GLY A 636 -16.81 14.82 -8.41
C GLY A 636 -16.72 16.23 -7.84
N GLU A 637 -15.98 16.43 -6.74
CA GLU A 637 -15.77 17.76 -6.16
C GLU A 637 -14.96 18.64 -7.11
N ILE A 638 -15.43 19.86 -7.36
CA ILE A 638 -14.79 20.77 -8.32
C ILE A 638 -13.53 21.35 -7.67
N MET A 639 -12.37 21.07 -8.28
CA MET A 639 -11.08 21.55 -7.78
C MET A 639 -10.65 22.87 -8.43
N MET A 640 -11.00 23.07 -9.70
CA MET A 640 -10.67 24.26 -10.48
C MET A 640 -11.61 24.43 -11.69
N THR A 641 -11.56 25.58 -12.34
CA THR A 641 -12.33 25.88 -13.56
C THR A 641 -11.41 26.40 -14.69
N ILE A 642 -11.71 26.01 -15.93
CA ILE A 642 -11.01 26.43 -17.15
C ILE A 642 -11.96 27.27 -18.02
N GLU A 643 -11.46 28.31 -18.69
CA GLU A 643 -12.21 29.15 -19.64
C GLU A 643 -12.91 28.36 -20.75
#